data_AF-A0A7V0XFV0-F1
#
_entry.id   AF-A0A7V0XFV0-F1
#
_cell.length_a   1.000
_cell.length_b   1.000
_cell.length_c   1.000
_cell.angle_alpha   90.00
_cell.angle_beta   90.00
_cell.angle_gamma   90.00
#
_symmetry.space_group_name_H-M   'P 1'
#
loop_
_entity.id
_entity.type
_entity.pdbx_description
1 polymer ?
#
loop_
_entity_poly.entity_id
_entity_poly.type
_entity_poly.pdbx_seq_one_letter_code
_entity_poly.pdbx_strand_id
1 'polypeptide(L)'
;MTRLSGLLPRVPALLLLFFSAVHPSGPGLDAPTRAAVADGLNALGITPAELGFHKQWATDSFFRMKAMDYLLDNPLEVAGYVDSFALKFQRHAADPVALVYLQWRETDTDIRPRDTVALRRALQKTAGTLRQSGQVPGLDELPVPLARAVRTILAGFAVGRQHLDTALAGIPARELDVLIGEAPGLWAEQDSTRPKPQGLLHREFGLDYDTTLEIKAETLLAYARKVDRHHLALTGLAVAMAARDAEALLAADPPVFRSEAELTKVTGVEGPVRFRAETEFGSIVVGGEADNHYHGDFCLIIEPGGNDRHTGRAGAAVGVIGNPFAVVIDLEGDDHYHTDRIFSQGAALFGAGVLIDRRGNDTYRAADFSQGAGAFGTGILLDRAGRDIYDAAAFVQAAGFFGIGLLADGEGNDRYSAECYAQGFASVRGYGLLLEGAGNDAYYAGGVRLHEPLLPREYQSFAQGFSIGWRPDAAGGIGFLCDIEGNDSYNAEVYAQATSYWYALGALWDGGGYDHYRAAQYSQGAGIHLAVGCLIDVEGNDSYYSRLGPSQGVGHDFSVGVLVDRAGNDVYHASGGQGYALTNSVGLLVDVTGNDVYSSTEPLSLAGGRPARGFASIGNFLDLADRDHYTAGSAGADETGWTLGTYGAGQDIGDEPVAGDETDEGDTLALELEHADLPIESLFHYASLWEVGNARARVRVARERLHALGPVALQWVADNKADTKNGLELRAVELLAREHPDTAKLFLYRLMRDDRILARNNAAYWLGQLKDKARDAADSLLLALEESRITPRRAVSSLGDIGDSAAAPRFGYLLLDDYEPSRIVTAEALGKLKAESSLPNLIAALKDPLFTVRSAAEDALGKYGRPALEPLLAALAEQQPPALGHSLRVLGRLAAALDSADDAGLCARVADELAARLDAKEPFTRLTAAEALAPLLDDTLRARLAARLADEANPFVLAACRRALSRD
;
A
#
# COMPACT_ATOMS: atom_id res chain seq x y z
N MET A 1 65.46 -36.07 6.55
CA MET A 1 64.38 -37.06 6.38
C MET A 1 63.07 -36.39 6.76
N THR A 2 61.99 -36.38 5.99
CA THR A 2 61.79 -36.63 4.54
C THR A 2 60.47 -35.92 4.15
N ARG A 3 60.27 -35.57 2.88
CA ARG A 3 59.02 -34.90 2.41
C ARG A 3 57.78 -35.79 2.63
N LEU A 4 56.62 -35.16 2.79
CA LEU A 4 55.48 -35.41 1.88
C LEU A 4 54.45 -34.28 1.94
N SER A 5 54.19 -33.68 0.77
CA SER A 5 53.13 -32.72 0.48
C SER A 5 51.84 -33.45 0.08
N GLY A 6 50.67 -32.94 0.47
CA GLY A 6 49.36 -33.43 0.04
C GLY A 6 48.37 -32.28 -0.12
N LEU A 7 47.63 -32.25 -1.24
CA LEU A 7 46.76 -31.13 -1.61
C LEU A 7 45.47 -31.09 -0.79
N LEU A 8 45.05 -29.88 -0.40
CA LEU A 8 43.64 -29.53 -0.19
C LEU A 8 43.37 -28.20 -0.94
N PRO A 9 42.39 -28.15 -1.86
CA PRO A 9 42.04 -26.91 -2.52
C PRO A 9 41.29 -25.97 -1.56
N ARG A 10 41.63 -24.69 -1.58
CA ARG A 10 40.81 -23.65 -0.93
C ARG A 10 39.48 -23.55 -1.66
N VAL A 11 38.40 -23.99 -1.01
CA VAL A 11 37.03 -23.72 -1.44
C VAL A 11 36.64 -22.34 -0.87
N PRO A 12 36.30 -21.33 -1.69
CA PRO A 12 35.74 -20.09 -1.17
C PRO A 12 34.33 -20.36 -0.63
N ALA A 13 33.97 -19.70 0.47
CA ALA A 13 32.72 -19.93 1.18
C ALA A 13 31.50 -19.71 0.26
N LEU A 14 30.72 -20.77 0.05
CA LEU A 14 29.41 -20.68 -0.59
C LEU A 14 28.37 -20.39 0.49
N LEU A 15 27.94 -19.14 0.62
CA LEU A 15 26.84 -18.74 1.49
C LEU A 15 25.53 -19.33 0.94
N LEU A 16 25.15 -20.50 1.47
CA LEU A 16 23.81 -21.07 1.30
C LEU A 16 22.84 -20.31 2.19
N LEU A 17 22.37 -19.17 1.70
CA LEU A 17 21.32 -18.39 2.35
C LEU A 17 19.97 -19.13 2.21
N PHE A 18 19.46 -19.64 3.33
CA PHE A 18 18.09 -20.12 3.45
C PHE A 18 17.13 -18.91 3.44
N PHE A 19 16.76 -18.47 2.25
CA PHE A 19 15.66 -17.52 2.09
C PHE A 19 14.35 -18.26 1.88
N SER A 20 13.54 -18.37 2.93
CA SER A 20 12.08 -18.39 2.74
C SER A 20 11.68 -16.98 2.30
N ALA A 21 10.98 -16.85 1.16
CA ALA A 21 10.56 -15.55 0.65
C ALA A 21 9.24 -15.06 1.27
N VAL A 22 8.44 -15.96 1.85
CA VAL A 22 7.07 -15.66 2.30
C VAL A 22 6.94 -15.61 3.83
N HIS A 23 7.90 -16.18 4.57
CA HIS A 23 7.85 -16.16 6.04
C HIS A 23 8.85 -15.15 6.61
N PRO A 24 8.44 -14.29 7.55
CA PRO A 24 9.34 -13.35 8.19
C PRO A 24 10.40 -14.09 9.00
N SER A 25 11.56 -13.47 9.11
CA SER A 25 12.70 -13.96 9.89
C SER A 25 13.43 -12.81 10.60
N GLY A 26 12.78 -11.65 10.74
CA GLY A 26 13.24 -10.50 11.51
C GLY A 26 12.68 -10.53 12.94
N PRO A 27 13.04 -9.54 13.79
CA PRO A 27 12.50 -9.40 15.14
C PRO A 27 10.97 -9.30 15.15
N GLY A 28 10.38 -8.46 14.30
CA GLY A 28 8.96 -8.15 14.30
C GLY A 28 8.52 -7.45 15.58
N LEU A 29 7.22 -7.53 15.85
CA LEU A 29 6.70 -7.37 17.22
C LEU A 29 7.40 -8.42 18.11
N ASP A 30 7.84 -8.05 19.31
CA ASP A 30 8.59 -8.98 20.16
C ASP A 30 7.66 -9.99 20.89
N ALA A 31 8.13 -10.70 21.93
CA ALA A 31 7.29 -11.65 22.65
C ALA A 31 6.28 -10.98 23.62
N PRO A 32 6.71 -10.04 24.51
CA PRO A 32 5.82 -9.15 25.26
C PRO A 32 4.75 -8.44 24.40
N THR A 33 5.17 -7.76 23.34
CA THR A 33 4.28 -7.00 22.44
C THR A 33 3.21 -7.89 21.83
N ARG A 34 3.59 -9.08 21.30
CA ARG A 34 2.62 -10.05 20.77
C ARG A 34 1.69 -10.60 21.84
N ALA A 35 2.13 -10.71 23.10
CA ALA A 35 1.26 -11.12 24.19
C ALA A 35 0.23 -10.03 24.53
N ALA A 36 0.64 -8.77 24.63
CA ALA A 36 -0.26 -7.65 24.89
C ALA A 36 -1.29 -7.45 23.74
N VAL A 37 -0.86 -7.48 22.47
CA VAL A 37 -1.77 -7.49 21.33
C VAL A 37 -2.73 -8.68 21.39
N ALA A 38 -2.26 -9.88 21.73
CA ALA A 38 -3.12 -11.04 21.88
C ALA A 38 -4.12 -10.89 23.05
N ASP A 39 -3.74 -10.26 24.16
CA ASP A 39 -4.62 -10.02 25.30
C ASP A 39 -5.71 -8.98 24.98
N GLY A 40 -5.38 -7.92 24.24
CA GLY A 40 -6.36 -6.97 23.69
C GLY A 40 -7.36 -7.65 22.75
N LEU A 41 -6.89 -8.46 21.81
CA LEU A 41 -7.76 -9.23 20.90
C LEU A 41 -8.64 -10.24 21.66
N ASN A 42 -8.05 -10.96 22.62
CA ASN A 42 -8.77 -11.90 23.49
C ASN A 42 -9.87 -11.19 24.28
N ALA A 43 -9.63 -9.96 24.75
CA ALA A 43 -10.64 -9.13 25.40
C ALA A 43 -11.81 -8.78 24.46
N LEU A 44 -11.57 -8.67 23.14
CA LEU A 44 -12.61 -8.43 22.13
C LEU A 44 -13.35 -9.70 21.66
N GLY A 45 -12.91 -10.90 22.08
CA GLY A 45 -13.43 -12.18 21.59
C GLY A 45 -12.87 -12.60 20.23
N ILE A 46 -11.66 -12.13 19.91
CA ILE A 46 -10.94 -12.31 18.66
C ILE A 46 -9.62 -13.02 18.95
N THR A 47 -9.22 -13.97 18.13
CA THR A 47 -7.88 -14.56 18.19
C THR A 47 -6.95 -13.91 17.16
N PRO A 48 -5.62 -13.87 17.36
CA PRO A 48 -4.67 -13.32 16.40
C PRO A 48 -4.82 -13.86 14.96
N ALA A 49 -5.23 -15.12 14.81
CA ALA A 49 -5.46 -15.76 13.50
C ALA A 49 -6.71 -15.25 12.76
N GLU A 50 -7.63 -14.55 13.45
CA GLU A 50 -8.87 -14.01 12.89
C GLU A 50 -8.74 -12.56 12.40
N LEU A 51 -7.54 -11.97 12.49
CA LEU A 51 -7.22 -10.66 11.91
C LEU A 51 -7.09 -10.71 10.38
N GLY A 52 -6.74 -11.87 9.81
CA GLY A 52 -6.59 -12.04 8.38
C GLY A 52 -7.93 -12.00 7.62
N PHE A 53 -7.94 -11.35 6.45
CA PHE A 53 -9.14 -11.27 5.61
C PHE A 53 -9.04 -12.29 4.46
N HIS A 54 -9.98 -13.22 4.37
CA HIS A 54 -9.98 -14.20 3.28
C HIS A 54 -10.28 -13.51 1.93
N LYS A 55 -9.37 -13.57 0.95
CA LYS A 55 -9.32 -12.60 -0.18
C LYS A 55 -10.33 -12.73 -1.32
N GLN A 56 -11.35 -13.56 -1.17
CA GLN A 56 -12.31 -13.84 -2.25
C GLN A 56 -13.32 -12.69 -2.52
N TRP A 57 -13.18 -11.57 -1.82
CA TRP A 57 -14.18 -10.49 -1.75
C TRP A 57 -14.05 -9.42 -2.84
N ALA A 58 -12.88 -9.34 -3.48
CA ALA A 58 -12.58 -8.45 -4.58
C ALA A 58 -12.05 -9.24 -5.77
N THR A 59 -12.29 -8.67 -6.95
CA THR A 59 -12.15 -9.27 -8.29
C THR A 59 -10.82 -9.97 -8.56
N ASP A 60 -10.79 -10.76 -9.64
CA ASP A 60 -9.58 -11.30 -10.29
C ASP A 60 -8.68 -10.18 -10.87
N SER A 61 -8.22 -9.28 -10.01
CA SER A 61 -7.25 -8.24 -10.36
C SER A 61 -5.96 -8.91 -10.82
N PHE A 62 -5.47 -8.50 -11.98
CA PHE A 62 -4.24 -9.07 -12.52
C PHE A 62 -3.07 -8.84 -11.58
N PHE A 63 -2.08 -9.73 -11.69
CA PHE A 63 -0.74 -9.54 -11.14
C PHE A 63 -0.57 -9.54 -9.62
N ARG A 64 -1.63 -9.84 -8.83
CA ARG A 64 -1.56 -9.99 -7.37
C ARG A 64 -0.34 -10.86 -6.97
N MET A 65 0.49 -10.32 -6.07
CA MET A 65 1.76 -10.92 -5.67
C MET A 65 1.58 -11.80 -4.43
N LYS A 66 2.33 -12.91 -4.35
CA LYS A 66 2.26 -13.86 -3.22
C LYS A 66 2.52 -13.20 -1.85
N ALA A 67 3.40 -12.21 -1.80
CA ALA A 67 3.65 -11.44 -0.58
C ALA A 67 2.39 -10.69 -0.09
N MET A 68 1.59 -10.11 -1.00
CA MET A 68 0.35 -9.42 -0.62
C MET A 68 -0.73 -10.41 -0.17
N ASP A 69 -0.76 -11.60 -0.80
CA ASP A 69 -1.61 -12.70 -0.35
C ASP A 69 -1.18 -13.24 1.02
N TYR A 70 0.10 -13.18 1.39
CA TYR A 70 0.53 -13.51 2.76
C TYR A 70 0.20 -12.40 3.79
N LEU A 71 0.54 -11.14 3.49
CA LEU A 71 0.52 -10.06 4.48
C LEU A 71 -0.89 -9.70 4.97
N LEU A 72 -1.88 -9.55 4.09
CA LEU A 72 -3.27 -9.29 4.58
C LEU A 72 -3.96 -10.55 5.14
N ASP A 73 -3.36 -11.74 4.99
CA ASP A 73 -3.83 -12.97 5.66
C ASP A 73 -3.20 -13.09 7.07
N ASN A 74 -2.07 -12.43 7.31
CA ASN A 74 -1.30 -12.50 8.56
C ASN A 74 -0.89 -11.09 9.03
N PRO A 75 -1.82 -10.21 9.45
CA PRO A 75 -1.51 -8.80 9.72
C PRO A 75 -0.41 -8.56 10.77
N LEU A 76 -0.26 -9.43 11.77
CA LEU A 76 0.79 -9.30 12.80
C LEU A 76 2.20 -9.69 12.30
N GLU A 77 2.30 -10.32 11.12
CA GLU A 77 3.58 -10.69 10.50
C GLU A 77 4.11 -9.57 9.59
N VAL A 78 3.36 -8.47 9.42
CA VAL A 78 3.74 -7.33 8.57
C VAL A 78 5.01 -6.66 9.04
N ALA A 79 5.10 -6.28 10.32
CA ALA A 79 6.31 -5.68 10.88
C ALA A 79 7.53 -6.60 10.74
N GLY A 80 7.35 -7.89 11.07
CA GLY A 80 8.41 -8.90 10.91
C GLY A 80 8.85 -9.15 9.47
N TYR A 81 7.98 -8.90 8.48
CA TYR A 81 8.36 -8.92 7.07
C TYR A 81 9.26 -7.72 6.74
N VAL A 82 8.82 -6.50 7.08
CA VAL A 82 9.53 -5.24 6.83
C VAL A 82 10.90 -5.21 7.52
N ASP A 83 10.97 -5.48 8.83
CA ASP A 83 12.24 -5.64 9.57
C ASP A 83 13.19 -6.62 8.87
N SER A 84 12.64 -7.77 8.41
CA SER A 84 13.47 -8.78 7.77
C SER A 84 14.07 -8.28 6.46
N PHE A 85 13.48 -7.28 5.80
CA PHE A 85 14.04 -6.66 4.59
C PHE A 85 15.02 -5.55 4.94
N ALA A 86 14.72 -4.65 5.87
CA ALA A 86 15.68 -3.66 6.37
C ALA A 86 17.01 -4.31 6.83
N LEU A 87 16.93 -5.34 7.68
CA LEU A 87 18.11 -6.12 8.12
C LEU A 87 18.85 -6.88 7.00
N LYS A 88 18.22 -7.08 5.84
CA LYS A 88 18.88 -7.59 4.63
C LYS A 88 19.50 -6.45 3.82
N PHE A 89 18.86 -5.29 3.76
CA PHE A 89 19.34 -4.10 3.06
C PHE A 89 20.59 -3.54 3.73
N GLN A 90 20.56 -3.24 5.04
CA GLN A 90 21.73 -2.87 5.85
C GLN A 90 22.94 -3.80 5.61
N ARG A 91 22.71 -5.12 5.71
CA ARG A 91 23.75 -6.14 5.49
C ARG A 91 24.34 -6.15 4.08
N HIS A 92 23.63 -5.58 3.12
CA HIS A 92 23.94 -5.60 1.70
C HIS A 92 24.00 -4.20 1.06
N ALA A 93 24.06 -3.11 1.84
CA ALA A 93 24.02 -1.74 1.33
C ALA A 93 25.10 -1.49 0.26
N ALA A 94 26.33 -1.96 0.51
CA ALA A 94 27.43 -1.89 -0.45
C ALA A 94 27.32 -2.83 -1.67
N ASP A 95 26.41 -3.83 -1.68
CA ASP A 95 26.26 -4.83 -2.75
C ASP A 95 24.94 -4.66 -3.54
N PRO A 96 24.90 -3.79 -4.57
CA PRO A 96 23.72 -3.57 -5.40
C PRO A 96 23.19 -4.85 -6.08
N VAL A 97 24.03 -5.87 -6.27
CA VAL A 97 23.58 -7.15 -6.84
C VAL A 97 22.65 -7.88 -5.87
N ALA A 98 22.96 -7.83 -4.57
CA ALA A 98 22.15 -8.44 -3.54
C ALA A 98 20.82 -7.68 -3.36
N LEU A 99 20.85 -6.34 -3.36
CA LEU A 99 19.65 -5.50 -3.32
C LEU A 99 18.71 -5.79 -4.50
N VAL A 100 19.20 -5.66 -5.74
CA VAL A 100 18.43 -5.95 -6.97
C VAL A 100 17.91 -7.39 -6.99
N TYR A 101 18.67 -8.36 -6.49
CA TYR A 101 18.23 -9.75 -6.38
C TYR A 101 17.07 -9.92 -5.38
N LEU A 102 17.10 -9.23 -4.23
CA LEU A 102 16.01 -9.26 -3.25
C LEU A 102 14.74 -8.64 -3.85
N GLN A 103 14.85 -7.46 -4.46
CA GLN A 103 13.72 -6.75 -5.06
C GLN A 103 13.05 -7.56 -6.19
N TRP A 104 13.82 -8.14 -7.11
CA TRP A 104 13.24 -8.99 -8.17
C TRP A 104 12.61 -10.27 -7.64
N ARG A 105 13.11 -10.84 -6.53
CA ARG A 105 12.57 -12.07 -5.95
C ARG A 105 11.17 -11.86 -5.38
N GLU A 106 10.93 -10.74 -4.71
CA GLU A 106 9.63 -10.45 -4.08
C GLU A 106 8.53 -10.02 -5.07
N THR A 107 8.90 -9.68 -6.31
CA THR A 107 7.92 -9.35 -7.36
C THR A 107 7.53 -10.57 -8.23
N ASP A 108 7.60 -11.79 -7.72
CA ASP A 108 7.16 -13.03 -8.41
C ASP A 108 7.84 -13.28 -9.78
N THR A 109 9.18 -13.28 -9.81
CA THR A 109 9.99 -13.62 -11.00
C THR A 109 10.61 -15.03 -10.98
N ASP A 110 10.37 -15.80 -9.92
CA ASP A 110 10.91 -17.15 -9.69
C ASP A 110 12.44 -17.30 -9.79
N ILE A 111 13.20 -16.20 -9.72
CA ILE A 111 14.68 -16.20 -9.67
C ILE A 111 15.23 -16.89 -8.42
N ARG A 112 16.38 -17.56 -8.56
CA ARG A 112 16.95 -18.42 -7.52
C ARG A 112 18.47 -18.23 -7.42
N PRO A 113 19.11 -18.64 -6.30
CA PRO A 113 20.56 -18.51 -6.14
C PRO A 113 21.39 -19.27 -7.17
N ARG A 114 20.82 -20.30 -7.81
CA ARG A 114 21.49 -21.03 -8.91
C ARG A 114 21.62 -20.17 -10.18
N ASP A 115 20.71 -19.22 -10.39
CA ASP A 115 20.61 -18.45 -11.61
C ASP A 115 21.67 -17.33 -11.58
N THR A 116 21.90 -16.69 -10.43
CA THR A 116 23.04 -15.76 -10.23
C THR A 116 24.40 -16.47 -10.33
N VAL A 117 24.50 -17.73 -9.89
CA VAL A 117 25.71 -18.57 -10.12
C VAL A 117 25.91 -18.89 -11.60
N ALA A 118 24.84 -19.15 -12.36
CA ALA A 118 24.92 -19.35 -13.80
C ALA A 118 25.34 -18.05 -14.52
N LEU A 119 24.76 -16.91 -14.12
CA LEU A 119 25.07 -15.58 -14.63
C LEU A 119 26.55 -15.22 -14.42
N ARG A 120 27.08 -15.43 -13.21
CA ARG A 120 28.52 -15.24 -12.91
C ARG A 120 29.44 -16.04 -13.83
N ARG A 121 29.08 -17.29 -14.15
CA ARG A 121 29.84 -18.14 -15.08
C ARG A 121 29.74 -17.65 -16.52
N ALA A 122 28.58 -17.15 -16.93
CA ALA A 122 28.38 -16.55 -18.26
C ALA A 122 29.23 -15.29 -18.42
N LEU A 123 29.16 -14.36 -17.46
CA LEU A 123 29.97 -13.14 -17.42
C LEU A 123 31.49 -13.45 -17.51
N GLN A 124 31.99 -14.35 -16.66
CA GLN A 124 33.41 -14.77 -16.67
C GLN A 124 33.84 -15.37 -18.01
N LYS A 125 33.00 -16.21 -18.62
CA LYS A 125 33.27 -16.80 -19.94
C LYS A 125 33.32 -15.72 -21.03
N THR A 126 32.34 -14.82 -21.05
CA THR A 126 32.20 -13.76 -22.06
C THR A 126 33.34 -12.74 -21.96
N ALA A 127 33.70 -12.27 -20.76
CA ALA A 127 34.85 -11.40 -20.54
C ALA A 127 36.18 -12.06 -20.98
N GLY A 128 36.32 -13.37 -20.74
CA GLY A 128 37.45 -14.16 -21.24
C GLY A 128 37.52 -14.24 -22.78
N THR A 129 36.37 -14.32 -23.45
CA THR A 129 36.28 -14.31 -24.92
C THR A 129 36.60 -12.93 -25.50
N LEU A 130 36.03 -11.85 -24.94
CA LEU A 130 36.32 -10.46 -25.36
C LEU A 130 37.82 -10.15 -25.25
N ARG A 131 38.47 -10.62 -24.18
CA ARG A 131 39.93 -10.49 -24.01
C ARG A 131 40.74 -11.22 -25.09
N GLN A 132 40.25 -12.32 -25.65
CA GLN A 132 40.93 -13.08 -26.70
C GLN A 132 40.65 -12.53 -28.10
N SER A 133 39.50 -11.88 -28.31
CA SER A 133 39.08 -11.39 -29.63
C SER A 133 39.71 -10.05 -30.01
N GLY A 134 40.12 -9.22 -29.03
CA GLY A 134 40.64 -7.87 -29.29
C GLY A 134 39.62 -6.92 -29.93
N GLN A 135 38.32 -7.20 -29.73
CA GLN A 135 37.21 -6.56 -30.47
C GLN A 135 37.07 -5.04 -30.28
N VAL A 136 37.70 -4.46 -29.24
CA VAL A 136 37.67 -3.01 -28.99
C VAL A 136 39.06 -2.45 -29.25
N PRO A 137 39.29 -1.76 -30.38
CA PRO A 137 40.59 -1.16 -30.71
C PRO A 137 41.06 -0.17 -29.63
N GLY A 138 42.37 -0.15 -29.36
CA GLY A 138 42.99 0.73 -28.36
C GLY A 138 42.73 0.35 -26.89
N LEU A 139 41.82 -0.59 -26.59
CA LEU A 139 41.44 -0.89 -25.19
C LEU A 139 42.59 -1.46 -24.34
N ASP A 140 43.55 -2.18 -24.94
CA ASP A 140 44.73 -2.68 -24.25
C ASP A 140 45.86 -1.61 -24.10
N GLU A 141 45.63 -0.37 -24.57
CA GLU A 141 46.52 0.78 -24.32
C GLU A 141 46.19 1.52 -23.01
N LEU A 142 44.95 1.35 -22.51
CA LEU A 142 44.52 1.87 -21.20
C LEU A 142 45.22 1.16 -20.02
N PRO A 143 45.28 1.81 -18.84
CA PRO A 143 45.68 1.15 -17.60
C PRO A 143 44.93 -0.18 -17.38
N VAL A 144 45.65 -1.21 -16.89
CA VAL A 144 45.10 -2.57 -16.73
C VAL A 144 43.78 -2.63 -15.93
N PRO A 145 43.57 -1.83 -14.86
CA PRO A 145 42.29 -1.75 -14.17
C PRO A 145 41.14 -1.29 -15.08
N LEU A 146 41.27 -0.12 -15.73
CA LEU A 146 40.30 0.40 -16.71
C LEU A 146 40.03 -0.57 -17.86
N ALA A 147 41.09 -1.09 -18.48
CA ALA A 147 40.97 -2.06 -19.57
C ALA A 147 40.28 -3.36 -19.13
N ARG A 148 40.27 -3.70 -17.83
CA ARG A 148 39.50 -4.82 -17.28
C ARG A 148 38.07 -4.40 -16.94
N ALA A 149 37.86 -3.23 -16.33
CA ALA A 149 36.55 -2.68 -16.01
C ALA A 149 35.65 -2.61 -17.26
N VAL A 150 36.12 -1.96 -18.33
CA VAL A 150 35.39 -1.87 -19.62
C VAL A 150 35.07 -3.26 -20.20
N ARG A 151 35.99 -4.23 -20.13
CA ARG A 151 35.76 -5.63 -20.56
C ARG A 151 34.70 -6.34 -19.70
N THR A 152 34.65 -6.04 -18.40
CA THR A 152 33.63 -6.58 -17.49
C THR A 152 32.25 -6.01 -17.82
N ILE A 153 32.13 -4.68 -18.02
CA ILE A 153 30.87 -4.03 -18.43
C ILE A 153 30.36 -4.61 -19.76
N LEU A 154 31.22 -4.70 -20.78
CA LEU A 154 30.83 -5.27 -22.08
C LEU A 154 30.40 -6.74 -22.01
N ALA A 155 30.98 -7.53 -21.10
CA ALA A 155 30.50 -8.87 -20.82
C ALA A 155 29.12 -8.87 -20.14
N GLY A 156 28.87 -7.90 -19.25
CA GLY A 156 27.57 -7.57 -18.68
C GLY A 156 26.52 -7.29 -19.75
N PHE A 157 26.82 -6.37 -20.68
CA PHE A 157 25.91 -5.98 -21.76
C PHE A 157 25.62 -7.13 -22.72
N ALA A 158 26.63 -7.94 -23.09
CA ALA A 158 26.41 -9.08 -23.97
C ALA A 158 25.55 -10.20 -23.33
N VAL A 159 25.76 -10.49 -22.03
CA VAL A 159 24.93 -11.46 -21.29
C VAL A 159 23.53 -10.90 -21.02
N GLY A 160 23.44 -9.61 -20.67
CA GLY A 160 22.18 -8.89 -20.50
C GLY A 160 21.35 -8.88 -21.79
N ARG A 161 21.96 -8.60 -22.96
CA ARG A 161 21.29 -8.62 -24.27
C ARG A 161 20.64 -9.96 -24.55
N GLN A 162 21.36 -11.07 -24.33
CA GLN A 162 20.81 -12.42 -24.52
C GLN A 162 19.53 -12.66 -23.68
N HIS A 163 19.52 -12.18 -22.45
CA HIS A 163 18.36 -12.29 -21.58
C HIS A 163 17.24 -11.30 -21.96
N LEU A 164 17.56 -10.06 -22.35
CA LEU A 164 16.58 -9.07 -22.79
C LEU A 164 15.84 -9.52 -24.05
N ASP A 165 16.56 -10.06 -25.03
CA ASP A 165 15.99 -10.57 -26.27
C ASP A 165 15.08 -11.78 -25.99
N THR A 166 15.42 -12.60 -24.99
CA THR A 166 14.55 -13.69 -24.52
C THR A 166 13.33 -13.17 -23.77
N ALA A 167 13.50 -12.12 -22.94
CA ALA A 167 12.42 -11.48 -22.18
C ALA A 167 11.33 -10.89 -23.10
N LEU A 168 11.74 -10.41 -24.27
CA LEU A 168 10.88 -9.74 -25.27
C LEU A 168 10.48 -10.63 -26.46
N ALA A 169 10.97 -11.89 -26.53
CA ALA A 169 10.66 -12.78 -27.65
C ALA A 169 9.16 -13.10 -27.82
N GLY A 170 8.37 -12.98 -26.75
CA GLY A 170 6.93 -13.24 -26.74
C GLY A 170 6.03 -12.08 -27.17
N ILE A 171 6.57 -10.86 -27.33
CA ILE A 171 5.79 -9.65 -27.64
C ILE A 171 6.02 -9.20 -29.11
N PRO A 172 4.95 -9.07 -29.93
CA PRO A 172 5.06 -8.49 -31.27
C PRO A 172 5.58 -7.06 -31.24
N ALA A 173 6.40 -6.67 -32.21
CA ALA A 173 7.03 -5.35 -32.26
C ALA A 173 6.03 -4.18 -32.08
N ARG A 174 4.84 -4.24 -32.67
CA ARG A 174 3.79 -3.22 -32.52
C ARG A 174 3.21 -3.10 -31.10
N GLU A 175 3.19 -4.20 -30.35
CA GLU A 175 2.69 -4.18 -28.97
C GLU A 175 3.76 -3.65 -28.01
N LEU A 176 5.03 -4.00 -28.27
CA LEU A 176 6.18 -3.45 -27.56
C LEU A 176 6.32 -1.94 -27.80
N ASP A 177 6.08 -1.50 -29.04
CA ASP A 177 6.05 -0.09 -29.44
C ASP A 177 5.01 0.72 -28.63
N VAL A 178 3.80 0.17 -28.46
CA VAL A 178 2.75 0.75 -27.60
C VAL A 178 3.14 0.76 -26.12
N LEU A 179 3.79 -0.29 -25.60
CA LEU A 179 4.30 -0.26 -24.22
C LEU A 179 5.32 0.88 -24.01
N ILE A 180 6.22 1.08 -24.96
CA ILE A 180 7.25 2.14 -24.86
C ILE A 180 6.63 3.53 -25.03
N GLY A 181 5.64 3.68 -25.91
CA GLY A 181 4.96 4.94 -26.16
C GLY A 181 4.08 5.39 -25.00
N GLU A 182 3.34 4.47 -24.38
CA GLU A 182 2.39 4.78 -23.30
C GLU A 182 2.97 4.70 -21.88
N ALA A 183 3.98 3.86 -21.62
CA ALA A 183 4.44 3.65 -20.23
C ALA A 183 4.89 4.93 -19.51
N PRO A 184 5.62 5.86 -20.14
CA PRO A 184 5.91 7.16 -19.54
C PRO A 184 4.65 7.99 -19.26
N GLY A 185 3.64 7.84 -20.12
CA GLY A 185 2.39 8.55 -20.10
C GLY A 185 1.43 8.21 -18.95
N LEU A 186 1.57 7.03 -18.35
CA LEU A 186 0.70 6.53 -17.28
C LEU A 186 0.76 7.37 -15.99
N TRP A 187 1.88 8.05 -15.76
CA TRP A 187 2.17 8.83 -14.56
C TRP A 187 2.04 10.34 -14.80
N ALA A 188 1.65 10.73 -16.02
CA ALA A 188 1.38 12.11 -16.39
C ALA A 188 0.00 12.57 -15.88
N GLU A 189 -0.04 13.79 -15.36
CA GLU A 189 -1.27 14.43 -14.89
C GLU A 189 -2.22 14.73 -16.06
N GLN A 190 -3.51 14.44 -15.90
CA GLN A 190 -4.47 14.50 -17.01
C GLN A 190 -4.74 15.92 -17.51
N ASP A 191 -4.79 16.88 -16.57
CA ASP A 191 -5.15 18.30 -16.78
C ASP A 191 -3.92 19.24 -16.75
N SER A 192 -2.70 18.69 -16.81
CA SER A 192 -1.46 19.48 -16.76
C SER A 192 -1.27 20.37 -18.00
N THR A 193 -0.64 21.53 -17.81
CA THR A 193 -0.14 22.35 -18.92
C THR A 193 1.18 21.84 -19.51
N ARG A 194 1.83 20.87 -18.85
CA ARG A 194 3.06 20.23 -19.35
C ARG A 194 2.76 19.31 -20.54
N PRO A 195 3.62 19.24 -21.57
CA PRO A 195 3.47 18.27 -22.65
C PRO A 195 3.49 16.85 -22.11
N LYS A 196 2.49 16.03 -22.47
CA LYS A 196 2.42 14.66 -21.96
C LYS A 196 3.58 13.80 -22.54
N PRO A 197 4.25 12.96 -21.73
CA PRO A 197 5.40 12.17 -22.15
C PRO A 197 5.05 10.97 -23.05
N GLN A 198 3.76 10.73 -23.34
CA GLN A 198 3.32 9.78 -24.37
C GLN A 198 4.05 10.02 -25.70
N GLY A 199 4.67 8.96 -26.23
CA GLY A 199 5.44 9.00 -27.47
C GLY A 199 6.63 9.97 -27.47
N LEU A 200 7.09 10.46 -26.30
CA LEU A 200 8.19 11.42 -26.24
C LEU A 200 9.50 10.82 -26.76
N LEU A 201 9.82 9.59 -26.34
CA LEU A 201 10.99 8.85 -26.84
C LEU A 201 10.88 8.59 -28.34
N HIS A 202 9.70 8.23 -28.86
CA HIS A 202 9.50 8.08 -30.31
C HIS A 202 9.84 9.35 -31.07
N ARG A 203 9.30 10.50 -30.66
CA ARG A 203 9.60 11.81 -31.27
C ARG A 203 11.10 12.14 -31.22
N GLU A 204 11.75 11.86 -30.10
CA GLU A 204 13.17 12.13 -29.88
C GLU A 204 14.09 11.28 -30.78
N PHE A 205 13.74 10.00 -30.98
CA PHE A 205 14.48 9.08 -31.86
C PHE A 205 13.98 9.08 -33.32
N GLY A 206 13.10 10.01 -33.70
CA GLY A 206 12.62 10.18 -35.07
C GLY A 206 11.69 9.07 -35.57
N LEU A 207 10.94 8.44 -34.65
CA LEU A 207 9.96 7.39 -34.92
C LEU A 207 8.53 7.96 -34.89
N ASP A 208 7.68 7.49 -35.80
CA ASP A 208 6.26 7.84 -35.83
C ASP A 208 5.49 7.11 -34.72
N TYR A 209 4.76 7.86 -33.87
CA TYR A 209 3.84 7.31 -32.88
C TYR A 209 2.57 8.17 -32.79
N ASP A 210 1.41 7.55 -32.96
CA ASP A 210 0.11 8.26 -33.02
C ASP A 210 -0.50 8.44 -31.63
N THR A 211 -0.12 9.53 -30.96
CA THR A 211 -0.67 9.93 -29.65
C THR A 211 -2.12 10.44 -29.72
N THR A 212 -2.82 10.35 -30.85
CA THR A 212 -4.26 10.64 -30.93
C THR A 212 -5.15 9.43 -30.61
N LEU A 213 -4.55 8.23 -30.57
CA LEU A 213 -5.24 6.99 -30.22
C LEU A 213 -5.25 6.79 -28.71
N GLU A 214 -6.43 6.70 -28.10
CA GLU A 214 -6.56 6.39 -26.67
C GLU A 214 -6.31 4.89 -26.43
N ILE A 215 -5.17 4.56 -25.81
CA ILE A 215 -4.83 3.20 -25.41
C ILE A 215 -5.39 2.91 -24.00
N LYS A 216 -6.20 1.87 -23.89
CA LYS A 216 -6.80 1.48 -22.60
C LYS A 216 -5.81 0.77 -21.69
N ALA A 217 -5.94 0.99 -20.38
CA ALA A 217 -5.11 0.34 -19.37
C ALA A 217 -5.13 -1.20 -19.49
N GLU A 218 -6.28 -1.82 -19.79
CA GLU A 218 -6.36 -3.27 -19.97
C GLU A 218 -5.55 -3.77 -21.19
N THR A 219 -5.38 -2.95 -22.23
CA THR A 219 -4.54 -3.27 -23.39
C THR A 219 -3.06 -3.26 -23.01
N LEU A 220 -2.61 -2.24 -22.25
CA LEU A 220 -1.24 -2.18 -21.74
C LEU A 220 -0.93 -3.34 -20.79
N LEU A 221 -1.84 -3.67 -19.87
CA LEU A 221 -1.71 -4.83 -19.00
C LEU A 221 -1.64 -6.14 -19.82
N ALA A 222 -2.45 -6.29 -20.87
CA ALA A 222 -2.43 -7.46 -21.74
C ALA A 222 -1.13 -7.62 -22.53
N TYR A 223 -0.46 -6.53 -22.90
CA TYR A 223 0.87 -6.55 -23.52
C TYR A 223 1.97 -6.82 -22.49
N ALA A 224 1.93 -6.15 -21.33
CA ALA A 224 2.84 -6.37 -20.20
C ALA A 224 2.87 -7.83 -19.73
N ARG A 225 1.73 -8.55 -19.79
CA ARG A 225 1.64 -10.00 -19.51
C ARG A 225 2.52 -10.89 -20.39
N LYS A 226 3.00 -10.40 -21.54
CA LYS A 226 3.81 -11.18 -22.50
C LYS A 226 5.31 -11.07 -22.26
N VAL A 227 5.75 -10.15 -21.41
CA VAL A 227 7.16 -9.98 -21.03
C VAL A 227 7.56 -11.09 -20.07
N ASP A 228 8.60 -11.87 -20.42
CA ASP A 228 9.18 -12.85 -19.50
C ASP A 228 10.02 -12.12 -18.45
N ARG A 229 9.42 -11.94 -17.27
CA ARG A 229 10.02 -11.22 -16.14
C ARG A 229 11.14 -11.99 -15.44
N HIS A 230 11.26 -13.31 -15.64
CA HIS A 230 12.42 -14.06 -15.14
C HIS A 230 13.67 -13.67 -15.92
N HIS A 231 13.57 -13.66 -17.25
CA HIS A 231 14.67 -13.20 -18.10
C HIS A 231 14.92 -11.69 -18.02
N LEU A 232 13.88 -10.89 -17.76
CA LEU A 232 14.06 -9.47 -17.45
C LEU A 232 14.87 -9.24 -16.16
N ALA A 233 14.60 -10.00 -15.10
CA ALA A 233 15.39 -9.94 -13.87
C ALA A 233 16.85 -10.34 -14.08
N LEU A 234 17.10 -11.39 -14.87
CA LEU A 234 18.47 -11.81 -15.23
C LEU A 234 19.19 -10.77 -16.11
N THR A 235 18.46 -9.96 -16.87
CA THR A 235 19.02 -8.83 -17.64
C THR A 235 19.59 -7.77 -16.71
N GLY A 236 18.79 -7.29 -15.75
CA GLY A 236 19.22 -6.31 -14.74
C GLY A 236 20.39 -6.82 -13.90
N LEU A 237 20.28 -8.05 -13.39
CA LEU A 237 21.34 -8.68 -12.60
C LEU A 237 22.66 -8.83 -13.38
N ALA A 238 22.64 -9.04 -14.70
CA ALA A 238 23.87 -9.19 -15.48
C ALA A 238 24.67 -7.88 -15.52
N VAL A 239 23.96 -6.76 -15.70
CA VAL A 239 24.57 -5.42 -15.77
C VAL A 239 24.98 -4.94 -14.38
N ALA A 240 24.11 -5.08 -13.37
CA ALA A 240 24.44 -4.76 -11.98
C ALA A 240 25.68 -5.53 -11.48
N MET A 241 25.77 -6.84 -11.80
CA MET A 241 26.95 -7.65 -11.48
C MET A 241 28.21 -7.11 -12.15
N ALA A 242 28.13 -6.72 -13.42
CA ALA A 242 29.27 -6.20 -14.15
C ALA A 242 29.71 -4.81 -13.67
N ALA A 243 28.76 -3.90 -13.37
CA ALA A 243 29.03 -2.56 -12.85
C ALA A 243 29.77 -2.63 -11.51
N ARG A 244 29.22 -3.36 -10.52
CA ARG A 244 29.84 -3.55 -9.20
C ARG A 244 31.15 -4.35 -9.25
N ASP A 245 31.35 -5.28 -10.20
CA ASP A 245 32.66 -5.91 -10.43
C ASP A 245 33.67 -4.94 -11.11
N ALA A 246 33.21 -3.93 -11.87
CA ALA A 246 34.06 -2.91 -12.49
C ALA A 246 34.46 -1.81 -11.50
N GLU A 247 33.50 -1.29 -10.73
CA GLU A 247 33.71 -0.39 -9.57
C GLU A 247 34.78 -0.96 -8.64
N ALA A 248 34.62 -2.21 -8.19
CA ALA A 248 35.56 -2.88 -7.31
C ALA A 248 36.96 -3.10 -7.91
N LEU A 249 37.09 -3.14 -9.25
CA LEU A 249 38.39 -3.20 -9.92
C LEU A 249 39.11 -1.85 -9.95
N LEU A 250 38.35 -0.76 -10.12
CA LEU A 250 38.88 0.60 -10.14
C LEU A 250 39.24 1.09 -8.73
N ALA A 251 38.38 0.80 -7.74
CA ALA A 251 38.63 1.11 -6.33
C ALA A 251 39.86 0.38 -5.74
N ALA A 252 40.16 -0.83 -6.21
CA ALA A 252 41.25 -1.65 -5.68
C ALA A 252 42.64 -1.33 -6.31
N ASP A 253 42.66 -0.73 -7.50
CA ASP A 253 43.88 -0.36 -8.23
C ASP A 253 43.56 0.90 -9.07
N PRO A 254 43.58 2.10 -8.45
CA PRO A 254 43.20 3.35 -9.12
C PRO A 254 44.01 3.59 -10.40
N PRO A 255 43.37 4.02 -11.50
CA PRO A 255 44.03 4.08 -12.80
C PRO A 255 45.07 5.20 -12.88
N VAL A 256 46.35 4.83 -13.02
CA VAL A 256 47.43 5.79 -13.29
C VAL A 256 47.72 5.86 -14.78
N PHE A 257 47.39 6.99 -15.42
CA PHE A 257 47.73 7.24 -16.82
C PHE A 257 49.23 7.53 -16.98
N ARG A 258 49.87 6.87 -17.95
CA ARG A 258 51.33 6.99 -18.20
C ARG A 258 51.69 8.01 -19.29
N SER A 259 50.70 8.72 -19.80
CA SER A 259 50.78 9.52 -21.03
C SER A 259 49.82 10.69 -20.92
N GLU A 260 50.30 11.91 -21.17
CA GLU A 260 49.51 13.13 -21.27
C GLU A 260 48.65 13.20 -22.56
N ALA A 261 48.70 12.18 -23.42
CA ALA A 261 47.91 12.16 -24.64
C ALA A 261 46.39 12.10 -24.35
N GLU A 262 45.66 13.07 -24.90
CA GLU A 262 44.22 13.27 -24.70
C GLU A 262 43.49 13.49 -26.03
N LEU A 263 42.30 12.89 -26.15
CA LEU A 263 41.38 13.10 -27.25
C LEU A 263 40.56 14.37 -27.01
N THR A 264 41.09 15.51 -27.42
CA THR A 264 40.48 16.85 -27.20
C THR A 264 39.28 17.18 -28.12
N LYS A 265 38.77 16.21 -28.89
CA LYS A 265 37.63 16.36 -29.81
C LYS A 265 36.81 15.08 -29.88
N VAL A 266 36.06 14.80 -28.82
CA VAL A 266 35.09 13.71 -28.77
C VAL A 266 33.69 14.26 -28.98
N THR A 267 32.89 13.60 -29.80
CA THR A 267 31.50 14.01 -30.04
C THR A 267 30.68 13.70 -28.79
N GLY A 268 29.96 14.69 -28.26
CA GLY A 268 29.19 14.52 -27.02
C GLY A 268 29.97 14.78 -25.73
N VAL A 269 31.24 15.21 -25.82
CA VAL A 269 32.08 15.56 -24.65
C VAL A 269 32.87 16.82 -24.95
N GLU A 270 32.79 17.82 -24.06
CA GLU A 270 33.78 18.90 -23.99
C GLU A 270 34.79 18.57 -22.87
N GLY A 271 36.07 18.92 -23.05
CA GLY A 271 37.15 18.58 -22.11
C GLY A 271 38.07 17.43 -22.59
N PRO A 272 39.00 16.97 -21.74
CA PRO A 272 39.95 15.90 -22.05
C PRO A 272 39.27 14.52 -22.07
N VAL A 273 39.66 13.62 -22.98
CA VAL A 273 39.18 12.23 -22.97
C VAL A 273 40.36 11.28 -23.15
N ARG A 274 40.51 10.30 -22.25
CA ARG A 274 41.61 9.31 -22.29
C ARG A 274 41.33 8.18 -23.28
N PHE A 275 40.06 7.81 -23.49
CA PHE A 275 39.68 6.76 -24.42
C PHE A 275 38.25 6.92 -24.97
N ARG A 276 38.05 6.54 -26.22
CA ARG A 276 36.74 6.41 -26.87
C ARG A 276 36.70 5.16 -27.74
N ALA A 277 35.60 4.41 -27.70
CA ALA A 277 35.31 3.37 -28.68
C ALA A 277 33.83 3.32 -29.06
N GLU A 278 33.54 2.89 -30.28
CA GLU A 278 32.17 2.57 -30.72
C GLU A 278 31.94 1.07 -30.60
N THR A 279 30.78 0.67 -30.06
CA THR A 279 30.41 -0.74 -29.87
C THR A 279 28.98 -1.02 -30.35
N GLU A 280 28.59 -2.29 -30.39
CA GLU A 280 27.20 -2.67 -30.71
C GLU A 280 26.15 -2.22 -29.67
N PHE A 281 26.60 -1.76 -28.49
CA PHE A 281 25.75 -1.25 -27.42
C PHE A 281 25.69 0.29 -27.37
N GLY A 282 26.51 0.98 -28.18
CA GLY A 282 26.69 2.43 -28.16
C GLY A 282 28.15 2.86 -28.01
N SER A 283 28.34 4.16 -27.83
CA SER A 283 29.66 4.78 -27.63
C SER A 283 30.13 4.63 -26.18
N ILE A 284 31.41 4.32 -26.01
CA ILE A 284 32.13 4.25 -24.72
C ILE A 284 33.08 5.43 -24.62
N VAL A 285 33.15 6.05 -23.44
CA VAL A 285 34.12 7.08 -23.07
C VAL A 285 34.80 6.72 -21.74
N VAL A 286 36.06 7.12 -21.59
CA VAL A 286 36.78 7.26 -20.31
C VAL A 286 37.38 8.66 -20.32
N GLY A 287 36.95 9.55 -19.42
CA GLY A 287 37.37 10.95 -19.41
C GLY A 287 38.80 11.20 -18.95
N GLY A 288 39.11 12.48 -18.71
CA GLY A 288 40.38 12.94 -18.17
C GLY A 288 40.37 13.06 -16.64
N GLU A 289 41.38 13.72 -16.08
CA GLU A 289 41.49 14.02 -14.63
C GLU A 289 41.11 15.50 -14.36
N ALA A 290 40.25 16.08 -15.20
CA ALA A 290 39.93 17.51 -15.19
C ALA A 290 38.62 17.80 -15.94
N ASP A 291 37.87 18.79 -15.46
CA ASP A 291 36.47 19.10 -15.77
C ASP A 291 36.05 18.81 -17.22
N ASN A 292 35.11 17.88 -17.35
CA ASN A 292 34.47 17.44 -18.57
C ASN A 292 32.98 17.86 -18.62
N HIS A 293 32.43 18.02 -19.84
CA HIS A 293 30.99 18.24 -20.05
C HIS A 293 30.39 17.21 -21.02
N TYR A 294 29.73 16.22 -20.44
CA TYR A 294 29.04 15.12 -21.09
C TYR A 294 27.64 15.55 -21.57
N HIS A 295 27.48 15.68 -22.88
CA HIS A 295 26.21 16.07 -23.53
C HIS A 295 25.73 15.07 -24.59
N GLY A 296 26.47 13.97 -24.81
CA GLY A 296 26.05 12.82 -25.60
C GLY A 296 25.41 11.69 -24.77
N ASP A 297 24.74 10.76 -25.44
CA ASP A 297 24.21 9.52 -24.84
C ASP A 297 25.21 8.37 -25.03
N PHE A 298 25.93 8.04 -23.96
CA PHE A 298 26.96 6.99 -23.95
C PHE A 298 26.42 5.72 -23.31
N CYS A 299 26.89 4.54 -23.75
CA CYS A 299 26.55 3.27 -23.09
C CYS A 299 27.52 2.94 -21.94
N LEU A 300 28.72 3.53 -21.93
CA LEU A 300 29.64 3.48 -20.80
C LEU A 300 30.40 4.79 -20.69
N ILE A 301 30.40 5.37 -19.49
CA ILE A 301 31.26 6.45 -19.06
C ILE A 301 32.07 5.93 -17.86
N ILE A 302 33.37 6.24 -17.78
CA ILE A 302 34.18 6.00 -16.59
C ILE A 302 35.02 7.24 -16.35
N GLU A 303 34.70 7.98 -15.30
CA GLU A 303 35.38 9.22 -14.93
C GLU A 303 36.41 8.94 -13.84
N PRO A 304 37.70 9.25 -14.07
CA PRO A 304 38.74 9.03 -13.08
C PRO A 304 38.91 10.22 -12.13
N GLY A 305 38.32 11.38 -12.45
CA GLY A 305 38.08 12.48 -11.52
C GLY A 305 38.00 13.85 -12.22
N GLY A 306 37.27 14.78 -11.61
CA GLY A 306 36.99 16.11 -12.16
C GLY A 306 35.91 16.84 -11.35
N ASN A 307 35.41 17.97 -11.84
CA ASN A 307 34.14 18.55 -11.39
C ASN A 307 33.26 18.70 -12.62
N ASP A 308 32.73 17.57 -13.08
CA ASP A 308 32.14 17.36 -14.39
C ASP A 308 30.66 17.74 -14.44
N ARG A 309 30.15 17.78 -15.67
CA ARG A 309 28.76 18.12 -15.97
C ARG A 309 28.15 17.09 -16.88
N HIS A 310 27.03 16.50 -16.46
CA HIS A 310 26.29 15.54 -17.27
C HIS A 310 24.93 16.10 -17.66
N THR A 311 24.78 16.41 -18.95
CA THR A 311 23.52 16.88 -19.58
C THR A 311 22.89 15.87 -20.53
N GLY A 312 23.65 14.83 -20.91
CA GLY A 312 23.13 13.63 -21.58
C GLY A 312 22.40 12.68 -20.62
N ARG A 313 22.02 11.49 -21.11
CA ARG A 313 21.42 10.43 -20.28
C ARG A 313 22.46 9.66 -19.47
N ALA A 314 22.96 10.27 -18.38
CA ALA A 314 23.96 9.66 -17.50
C ALA A 314 23.46 8.32 -16.94
N GLY A 315 24.10 7.22 -17.36
CA GLY A 315 23.84 5.88 -16.83
C GLY A 315 22.46 5.30 -17.16
N ALA A 316 21.67 5.94 -18.02
CA ALA A 316 20.27 5.53 -18.23
C ALA A 316 20.01 4.73 -19.52
N ALA A 317 19.21 3.67 -19.38
CA ALA A 317 18.78 2.81 -20.47
C ALA A 317 17.40 3.24 -21.01
N VAL A 318 17.29 3.39 -22.32
CA VAL A 318 16.01 3.67 -23.03
C VAL A 318 15.61 2.49 -23.93
N GLY A 319 15.93 1.29 -23.47
CA GLY A 319 15.37 0.03 -23.95
C GLY A 319 15.76 -0.35 -25.36
N VAL A 320 14.75 -0.67 -26.18
CA VAL A 320 14.96 -1.13 -27.57
C VAL A 320 14.93 0.00 -28.60
N ILE A 321 14.59 1.24 -28.21
CA ILE A 321 14.60 2.40 -29.10
C ILE A 321 16.02 3.01 -29.18
N GLY A 322 16.73 3.07 -28.04
CA GLY A 322 18.12 3.53 -27.97
C GLY A 322 19.05 2.49 -27.35
N ASN A 323 19.90 2.92 -26.42
CA ASN A 323 20.80 2.03 -25.71
C ASN A 323 20.01 1.18 -24.69
N PRO A 324 20.09 -0.17 -24.72
CA PRO A 324 19.42 -1.05 -23.77
C PRO A 324 20.09 -1.04 -22.39
N PHE A 325 21.35 -0.63 -22.35
CA PHE A 325 22.21 -0.64 -21.19
C PHE A 325 23.05 0.63 -21.22
N ALA A 326 23.18 1.26 -20.06
CA ALA A 326 24.10 2.36 -19.85
C ALA A 326 24.70 2.23 -18.45
N VAL A 327 25.99 2.53 -18.32
CA VAL A 327 26.71 2.53 -17.04
C VAL A 327 27.54 3.79 -16.96
N VAL A 328 27.46 4.50 -15.84
CA VAL A 328 28.43 5.51 -15.41
C VAL A 328 29.13 4.95 -14.17
N ILE A 329 30.45 5.06 -14.13
CA ILE A 329 31.23 4.86 -12.91
C ILE A 329 32.10 6.10 -12.76
N ASP A 330 31.71 6.97 -11.86
CA ASP A 330 32.49 8.08 -11.38
C ASP A 330 33.34 7.63 -10.17
N LEU A 331 34.43 8.33 -9.89
CA LEU A 331 35.41 7.93 -8.86
C LEU A 331 35.70 9.00 -7.82
N GLU A 332 35.79 10.27 -8.20
CA GLU A 332 36.13 11.43 -7.36
C GLU A 332 35.74 12.77 -8.02
N GLY A 333 34.91 13.59 -7.38
CA GLY A 333 34.64 14.96 -7.84
C GLY A 333 33.74 15.81 -6.94
N ASP A 334 33.14 16.87 -7.49
CA ASP A 334 31.84 17.40 -7.02
C ASP A 334 31.05 17.73 -8.29
N ASP A 335 30.14 16.84 -8.69
CA ASP A 335 29.67 16.77 -10.07
C ASP A 335 28.22 17.25 -10.23
N HIS A 336 27.88 17.60 -11.48
CA HIS A 336 26.61 18.21 -11.82
C HIS A 336 25.88 17.43 -12.89
N TYR A 337 25.14 16.41 -12.44
CA TYR A 337 24.21 15.65 -13.25
C TYR A 337 22.91 16.43 -13.44
N HIS A 338 22.72 17.10 -14.59
CA HIS A 338 21.55 17.95 -14.84
C HIS A 338 20.96 17.76 -16.25
N THR A 339 19.74 17.21 -16.37
CA THR A 339 19.07 17.10 -17.69
C THR A 339 17.55 17.23 -17.64
N ASP A 340 16.98 17.93 -18.64
CA ASP A 340 15.53 18.04 -18.87
C ASP A 340 14.94 16.80 -19.59
N ARG A 341 15.77 15.79 -19.92
CA ARG A 341 15.36 14.61 -20.68
C ARG A 341 14.92 13.49 -19.74
N ILE A 342 13.78 12.86 -20.05
CA ILE A 342 13.31 11.68 -19.32
C ILE A 342 14.27 10.50 -19.47
N PHE A 343 14.32 9.64 -18.44
CA PHE A 343 15.29 8.54 -18.31
C PHE A 343 16.74 9.04 -18.27
N SER A 344 17.17 9.49 -17.09
CA SER A 344 18.56 9.82 -16.77
C SER A 344 18.94 9.34 -15.36
N GLN A 345 20.21 9.51 -14.97
CA GLN A 345 20.75 9.19 -13.63
C GLN A 345 20.44 7.76 -13.22
N GLY A 346 20.97 6.80 -13.97
CA GLY A 346 20.86 5.36 -13.65
C GLY A 346 19.51 4.71 -13.96
N ALA A 347 18.52 5.45 -14.51
CA ALA A 347 17.18 4.90 -14.76
C ALA A 347 17.09 3.95 -15.96
N ALA A 348 16.00 3.17 -16.07
CA ALA A 348 15.78 2.20 -17.15
C ALA A 348 14.33 2.11 -17.64
N LEU A 349 14.15 2.18 -18.96
CA LEU A 349 12.95 1.71 -19.68
C LEU A 349 13.28 0.45 -20.46
N PHE A 350 13.00 -0.74 -19.92
CA PHE A 350 13.60 -2.01 -20.38
C PHE A 350 15.14 -2.04 -20.28
N GLY A 351 15.71 -3.24 -20.19
CA GLY A 351 17.15 -3.40 -20.00
C GLY A 351 17.59 -2.93 -18.61
N ALA A 352 18.72 -2.24 -18.52
CA ALA A 352 19.30 -1.83 -17.24
C ALA A 352 20.17 -0.56 -17.31
N GLY A 353 19.88 0.42 -16.46
CA GLY A 353 20.69 1.61 -16.23
C GLY A 353 21.44 1.49 -14.91
N VAL A 354 22.66 2.05 -14.86
CA VAL A 354 23.47 2.16 -13.65
C VAL A 354 24.22 3.49 -13.66
N LEU A 355 24.12 4.25 -12.58
CA LEU A 355 25.07 5.30 -12.21
C LEU A 355 25.67 4.88 -10.86
N ILE A 356 27.00 4.93 -10.77
CA ILE A 356 27.75 4.77 -9.53
C ILE A 356 28.62 6.02 -9.42
N ASP A 357 28.31 6.92 -8.48
CA ASP A 357 29.34 7.79 -7.92
C ASP A 357 30.02 7.08 -6.73
N ARG A 358 31.17 7.59 -6.30
CA ARG A 358 31.92 7.07 -5.16
C ARG A 358 32.33 8.10 -4.12
N ARG A 359 32.40 9.39 -4.48
CA ARG A 359 32.93 10.50 -3.66
C ARG A 359 32.60 11.85 -4.31
N GLY A 360 31.80 12.66 -3.64
CA GLY A 360 31.77 14.09 -3.93
C GLY A 360 30.87 14.94 -3.04
N ASN A 361 30.24 15.95 -3.62
CA ASN A 361 29.15 16.76 -3.06
C ASN A 361 28.24 17.14 -4.24
N ASP A 362 27.42 16.18 -4.63
CA ASP A 362 26.91 16.03 -5.96
C ASP A 362 25.52 16.63 -6.14
N THR A 363 25.21 17.02 -7.37
CA THR A 363 23.89 17.56 -7.72
C THR A 363 23.25 16.77 -8.83
N TYR A 364 22.28 15.95 -8.45
CA TYR A 364 21.43 15.16 -9.32
C TYR A 364 20.11 15.92 -9.59
N ARG A 365 20.00 16.56 -10.76
CA ARG A 365 18.79 17.21 -11.26
C ARG A 365 18.23 16.56 -12.52
N ALA A 366 16.98 16.13 -12.50
CA ALA A 366 16.40 15.43 -13.65
C ALA A 366 14.88 15.60 -13.85
N ALA A 367 14.46 15.45 -15.10
CA ALA A 367 13.06 15.26 -15.44
C ALA A 367 12.54 13.85 -15.06
N ASP A 368 11.27 13.58 -15.39
CA ASP A 368 10.57 12.33 -15.07
C ASP A 368 11.35 11.04 -15.42
N PHE A 369 11.05 9.95 -14.71
CA PHE A 369 11.65 8.62 -14.95
C PHE A 369 13.17 8.55 -14.76
N SER A 370 13.71 9.28 -13.77
CA SER A 370 15.15 9.40 -13.52
C SER A 370 15.55 8.94 -12.11
N GLN A 371 16.83 9.04 -11.74
CA GLN A 371 17.33 8.75 -10.38
C GLN A 371 17.03 7.33 -9.92
N GLY A 372 17.62 6.37 -10.63
CA GLY A 372 17.47 4.94 -10.34
C GLY A 372 16.10 4.36 -10.67
N ALA A 373 15.18 5.11 -11.30
CA ALA A 373 13.83 4.61 -11.63
C ALA A 373 13.84 3.45 -12.66
N GLY A 374 12.97 2.44 -12.46
CA GLY A 374 12.89 1.23 -13.29
C GLY A 374 11.48 0.95 -13.82
N ALA A 375 11.24 1.27 -15.10
CA ALA A 375 10.04 0.94 -15.85
C ALA A 375 10.32 -0.26 -16.78
N PHE A 376 9.70 -1.41 -16.52
CA PHE A 376 9.98 -2.67 -17.24
C PHE A 376 11.48 -3.04 -17.32
N GLY A 377 12.33 -2.54 -16.42
CA GLY A 377 13.79 -2.75 -16.44
C GLY A 377 14.37 -2.70 -15.02
N THR A 378 15.67 -2.49 -14.91
CA THR A 378 16.36 -2.24 -13.63
C THR A 378 17.09 -0.91 -13.69
N GLY A 379 16.60 0.08 -12.94
CA GLY A 379 17.32 1.32 -12.70
C GLY A 379 18.13 1.23 -11.41
N ILE A 380 19.34 1.78 -11.41
CA ILE A 380 20.25 1.80 -10.28
C ILE A 380 20.98 3.15 -10.25
N LEU A 381 20.82 3.90 -9.17
CA LEU A 381 21.68 5.01 -8.79
C LEU A 381 22.34 4.62 -7.46
N LEU A 382 23.66 4.64 -7.41
CA LEU A 382 24.44 4.48 -6.18
C LEU A 382 25.26 5.74 -6.00
N ASP A 383 25.10 6.38 -4.86
CA ASP A 383 26.15 7.20 -4.27
C ASP A 383 26.80 6.40 -3.13
N ARG A 384 27.94 6.86 -2.63
CA ARG A 384 28.73 6.16 -1.61
C ARG A 384 29.16 7.05 -0.47
N ALA A 385 29.32 8.35 -0.69
CA ALA A 385 29.76 9.31 0.31
C ALA A 385 29.77 10.72 -0.29
N GLY A 386 29.01 11.63 0.28
CA GLY A 386 29.03 13.01 -0.16
C GLY A 386 28.24 13.98 0.70
N ARG A 387 27.61 14.95 0.04
CA ARG A 387 26.59 15.78 0.64
C ARG A 387 25.65 16.33 -0.42
N ASP A 388 24.65 15.54 -0.75
CA ASP A 388 24.18 15.43 -2.12
C ASP A 388 22.75 15.96 -2.29
N ILE A 389 22.44 16.39 -3.51
CA ILE A 389 21.17 17.04 -3.84
C ILE A 389 20.48 16.27 -4.97
N TYR A 390 19.45 15.51 -4.59
CA TYR A 390 18.55 14.80 -5.48
C TYR A 390 17.28 15.63 -5.69
N ASP A 391 17.11 16.22 -6.87
CA ASP A 391 16.01 17.14 -7.17
C ASP A 391 15.39 16.83 -8.54
N ALA A 392 14.22 16.19 -8.55
CA ALA A 392 13.63 15.68 -9.79
C ALA A 392 12.10 15.73 -9.83
N ALA A 393 11.52 15.53 -11.02
CA ALA A 393 10.08 15.71 -11.24
C ALA A 393 9.22 14.52 -10.74
N ALA A 394 8.71 13.66 -11.63
CA ALA A 394 7.80 12.56 -11.27
C ALA A 394 8.29 11.18 -11.71
N PHE A 395 7.97 10.14 -10.93
CA PHE A 395 8.48 8.77 -11.14
C PHE A 395 10.02 8.73 -11.04
N VAL A 396 10.54 9.11 -9.88
CA VAL A 396 11.98 9.35 -9.64
C VAL A 396 12.45 8.68 -8.34
N GLN A 397 13.73 8.79 -7.97
CA GLN A 397 14.25 8.38 -6.65
C GLN A 397 13.81 6.95 -6.29
N ALA A 398 14.32 6.00 -7.09
CA ALA A 398 14.01 4.57 -7.03
C ALA A 398 12.60 4.12 -7.45
N ALA A 399 11.80 4.93 -8.17
CA ALA A 399 10.47 4.53 -8.62
C ALA A 399 10.43 3.23 -9.47
N GLY A 400 9.55 2.27 -9.16
CA GLY A 400 9.45 0.96 -9.85
C GLY A 400 8.08 0.61 -10.46
N PHE A 401 8.03 0.15 -11.72
CA PHE A 401 6.80 -0.28 -12.41
C PHE A 401 7.09 -1.42 -13.40
N PHE A 402 6.52 -2.61 -13.17
CA PHE A 402 6.91 -3.90 -13.81
C PHE A 402 8.41 -4.26 -13.74
N GLY A 403 9.21 -3.40 -13.11
CA GLY A 403 10.66 -3.42 -12.98
C GLY A 403 11.08 -2.85 -11.64
N ILE A 404 12.37 -2.68 -11.47
CA ILE A 404 13.00 -2.41 -10.18
C ILE A 404 13.70 -1.07 -10.24
N GLY A 405 13.38 -0.17 -9.32
CA GLY A 405 14.17 1.02 -9.07
C GLY A 405 15.00 0.88 -7.79
N LEU A 406 16.23 1.34 -7.84
CA LEU A 406 17.16 1.38 -6.70
C LEU A 406 17.87 2.73 -6.70
N LEU A 407 17.77 3.44 -5.58
CA LEU A 407 18.65 4.53 -5.18
C LEU A 407 19.25 4.08 -3.86
N ALA A 408 20.57 4.02 -3.75
CA ALA A 408 21.25 3.79 -2.49
C ALA A 408 22.30 4.89 -2.26
N ASP A 409 22.19 5.58 -1.14
CA ASP A 409 23.23 6.46 -0.61
C ASP A 409 24.02 5.75 0.51
N GLY A 410 25.06 6.39 1.04
CA GLY A 410 26.04 5.76 1.92
C GLY A 410 26.42 6.55 3.18
N GLU A 411 26.84 7.81 3.03
CA GLU A 411 27.29 8.69 4.13
C GLU A 411 27.12 10.16 3.68
N GLY A 412 26.22 10.94 4.30
CA GLY A 412 25.90 12.29 3.82
C GLY A 412 25.11 13.19 4.78
N ASN A 413 24.60 14.32 4.29
CA ASN A 413 23.57 15.15 4.98
C ASN A 413 22.70 15.76 3.88
N ASP A 414 21.87 14.90 3.31
CA ASP A 414 21.47 14.98 1.92
C ASP A 414 20.06 15.53 1.76
N ARG A 415 19.71 15.80 0.51
CA ARG A 415 18.43 16.43 0.19
C ARG A 415 17.75 15.73 -0.96
N TYR A 416 16.66 15.05 -0.64
CA TYR A 416 15.76 14.45 -1.59
C TYR A 416 14.55 15.37 -1.82
N SER A 417 14.34 15.77 -3.07
CA SER A 417 13.30 16.70 -3.51
C SER A 417 12.60 16.09 -4.72
N ALA A 418 11.29 15.89 -4.63
CA ALA A 418 10.49 15.35 -5.72
C ALA A 418 9.09 15.98 -5.81
N GLU A 419 8.48 15.95 -6.99
CA GLU A 419 7.09 16.38 -7.14
C GLU A 419 6.11 15.29 -6.69
N CYS A 420 6.27 14.07 -7.20
CA CYS A 420 5.46 12.90 -6.81
C CYS A 420 6.00 11.56 -7.36
N TYR A 421 5.46 10.43 -6.87
CA TYR A 421 5.85 9.07 -7.28
C TYR A 421 7.36 8.82 -7.07
N ALA A 422 7.86 9.11 -5.87
CA ALA A 422 9.29 9.19 -5.58
C ALA A 422 9.67 8.51 -4.25
N GLN A 423 10.97 8.49 -3.93
CA GLN A 423 11.52 8.10 -2.63
C GLN A 423 11.05 6.69 -2.24
N GLY A 424 11.45 5.70 -3.04
CA GLY A 424 11.03 4.31 -2.86
C GLY A 424 9.63 3.99 -3.38
N PHE A 425 9.11 4.74 -4.35
CA PHE A 425 7.78 4.51 -4.93
C PHE A 425 7.66 3.21 -5.73
N ALA A 426 6.50 2.53 -5.68
CA ALA A 426 6.22 1.42 -6.59
C ALA A 426 4.78 1.34 -7.10
N SER A 427 4.63 0.78 -8.30
CA SER A 427 3.34 0.39 -8.88
C SER A 427 3.33 -1.07 -9.36
N VAL A 428 2.35 -1.46 -10.17
CA VAL A 428 2.03 -2.83 -10.63
C VAL A 428 3.30 -3.65 -10.89
N ARG A 429 3.54 -4.68 -10.06
CA ARG A 429 4.70 -5.59 -10.15
C ARG A 429 6.07 -4.91 -10.19
N GLY A 430 6.14 -3.68 -9.71
CA GLY A 430 7.37 -2.96 -9.46
C GLY A 430 7.88 -3.15 -8.04
N TYR A 431 9.15 -2.83 -7.84
CA TYR A 431 9.75 -2.62 -6.53
C TYR A 431 10.51 -1.30 -6.60
N GLY A 432 10.29 -0.41 -5.64
CA GLY A 432 11.13 0.76 -5.42
C GLY A 432 11.83 0.65 -4.08
N LEU A 433 13.15 0.84 -4.06
CA LEU A 433 13.95 0.89 -2.84
C LEU A 433 14.80 2.15 -2.87
N LEU A 434 14.47 3.12 -2.02
CA LEU A 434 15.42 4.12 -1.57
C LEU A 434 16.06 3.59 -0.28
N LEU A 435 17.38 3.50 -0.27
CA LEU A 435 18.19 3.05 0.86
C LEU A 435 19.15 4.19 1.23
N GLU A 436 18.94 4.82 2.37
CA GLU A 436 19.90 5.75 2.97
C GLU A 436 20.87 4.94 3.87
N GLY A 437 22.08 5.45 4.08
CA GLY A 437 23.14 4.86 4.87
C GLY A 437 23.41 5.53 6.23
N ALA A 438 23.73 6.83 6.27
CA ALA A 438 23.99 7.55 7.50
C ALA A 438 24.07 9.07 7.28
N GLY A 439 23.23 9.86 7.96
CA GLY A 439 23.22 11.30 7.76
C GLY A 439 22.30 12.12 8.67
N ASN A 440 21.83 13.26 8.15
CA ASN A 440 20.78 14.09 8.74
C ASN A 440 20.08 14.78 7.57
N ASP A 441 19.05 14.11 7.06
CA ASP A 441 18.61 14.18 5.69
C ASP A 441 17.22 14.83 5.57
N ALA A 442 16.99 15.42 4.40
CA ALA A 442 15.79 16.18 4.13
C ALA A 442 15.01 15.59 2.95
N TYR A 443 13.97 14.81 3.26
CA TYR A 443 13.05 14.22 2.29
C TYR A 443 11.84 15.14 2.07
N TYR A 444 11.74 15.74 0.88
CA TYR A 444 10.58 16.52 0.45
C TYR A 444 9.88 15.88 -0.75
N ALA A 445 8.56 15.72 -0.68
CA ALA A 445 7.74 15.25 -1.80
C ALA A 445 6.41 16.02 -1.91
N GLY A 446 6.24 16.83 -2.95
CA GLY A 446 4.99 17.56 -3.21
C GLY A 446 5.16 18.85 -4.01
N GLY A 447 4.31 19.85 -3.73
CA GLY A 447 4.45 21.21 -4.25
C GLY A 447 3.89 21.48 -5.66
N VAL A 448 3.42 20.45 -6.39
CA VAL A 448 2.94 20.59 -7.78
C VAL A 448 1.50 20.12 -8.01
N ARG A 449 1.17 18.87 -7.66
CA ARG A 449 -0.14 18.26 -8.00
C ARG A 449 -1.13 18.37 -6.83
N LEU A 450 -2.12 19.26 -6.90
CA LEU A 450 -3.09 19.46 -5.82
C LEU A 450 -4.04 18.26 -5.64
N HIS A 451 -4.43 17.94 -4.40
CA HIS A 451 -5.39 16.89 -4.07
C HIS A 451 -6.86 17.35 -4.26
N GLU A 452 -7.17 17.91 -5.43
CA GLU A 452 -8.54 18.34 -5.74
C GLU A 452 -9.49 17.16 -6.01
N PRO A 453 -10.80 17.28 -5.69
CA PRO A 453 -11.45 18.37 -4.95
C PRO A 453 -11.49 18.14 -3.42
N LEU A 454 -10.78 17.12 -2.92
CA LEU A 454 -10.87 16.65 -1.53
C LEU A 454 -10.12 17.55 -0.56
N LEU A 455 -8.82 17.75 -0.79
CA LEU A 455 -7.96 18.67 -0.03
C LEU A 455 -7.31 19.66 -1.01
N PRO A 456 -8.06 20.67 -1.52
CA PRO A 456 -7.63 21.54 -2.62
C PRO A 456 -6.52 22.56 -2.26
N ARG A 457 -5.93 22.46 -1.08
CA ARG A 457 -4.76 23.24 -0.63
C ARG A 457 -3.51 22.39 -0.40
N GLU A 458 -3.64 21.08 -0.52
CA GLU A 458 -2.59 20.10 -0.25
C GLU A 458 -2.21 19.40 -1.55
N TYR A 459 -1.03 18.79 -1.58
CA TYR A 459 -0.47 18.09 -2.73
C TYR A 459 -0.54 16.57 -2.58
N GLN A 460 -0.57 15.88 -3.73
CA GLN A 460 -0.47 14.43 -3.82
C GLN A 460 1.00 14.03 -3.98
N SER A 461 1.61 13.53 -2.90
CA SER A 461 3.03 13.17 -2.87
C SER A 461 3.30 11.80 -3.48
N PHE A 462 2.52 10.77 -3.13
CA PHE A 462 2.75 9.39 -3.56
C PHE A 462 4.21 8.94 -3.36
N ALA A 463 4.80 9.20 -2.19
CA ALA A 463 6.24 9.08 -1.95
C ALA A 463 6.60 8.47 -0.58
N GLN A 464 7.90 8.37 -0.26
CA GLN A 464 8.41 7.91 1.04
C GLN A 464 7.90 6.49 1.36
N GLY A 465 8.29 5.55 0.51
CA GLY A 465 7.87 4.15 0.59
C GLY A 465 6.46 3.87 0.08
N PHE A 466 5.79 4.81 -0.61
CA PHE A 466 4.42 4.61 -1.07
C PHE A 466 4.27 3.59 -2.22
N SER A 467 3.17 2.83 -2.26
CA SER A 467 2.87 1.94 -3.39
C SER A 467 1.39 1.86 -3.82
N ILE A 468 1.15 1.74 -5.13
CA ILE A 468 -0.22 1.73 -5.71
C ILE A 468 -0.47 0.72 -6.84
N GLY A 469 -1.56 -0.03 -6.73
CA GLY A 469 -2.18 -0.78 -7.82
C GLY A 469 -3.27 -0.02 -8.57
N TRP A 470 -3.54 -0.43 -9.81
CA TRP A 470 -4.56 0.18 -10.65
C TRP A 470 -5.92 -0.44 -10.34
N ARG A 471 -6.73 0.25 -9.54
CA ARG A 471 -8.06 -0.22 -9.16
C ARG A 471 -9.08 -0.12 -10.31
N PRO A 472 -9.87 -1.16 -10.62
CA PRO A 472 -9.88 -2.50 -10.01
C PRO A 472 -8.96 -3.54 -10.70
N ASP A 473 -8.33 -3.20 -11.81
CA ASP A 473 -7.83 -4.17 -12.80
C ASP A 473 -6.46 -4.81 -12.50
N ALA A 474 -5.54 -4.16 -11.76
CA ALA A 474 -4.22 -4.71 -11.46
C ALA A 474 -3.73 -4.38 -10.04
N ALA A 475 -3.13 -5.36 -9.37
CA ALA A 475 -2.46 -5.19 -8.08
C ALA A 475 -1.18 -4.34 -8.18
N GLY A 476 -0.74 -3.72 -7.09
CA GLY A 476 0.42 -2.83 -7.03
C GLY A 476 1.77 -3.53 -6.92
N GLY A 477 2.71 -2.84 -6.25
CA GLY A 477 4.10 -3.25 -6.06
C GLY A 477 4.49 -3.28 -4.59
N ILE A 478 5.80 -3.19 -4.35
CA ILE A 478 6.38 -2.94 -3.02
C ILE A 478 7.18 -1.63 -3.10
N GLY A 479 6.70 -0.61 -2.41
CA GLY A 479 7.45 0.62 -2.18
C GLY A 479 8.16 0.54 -0.84
N PHE A 480 9.42 0.97 -0.77
CA PHE A 480 10.27 0.86 0.41
C PHE A 480 11.22 2.06 0.49
N LEU A 481 11.13 2.81 1.58
CA LEU A 481 12.20 3.70 2.06
C LEU A 481 12.83 3.02 3.27
N CYS A 482 14.15 2.87 3.27
CA CYS A 482 14.91 2.31 4.38
C CYS A 482 16.00 3.31 4.72
N ASP A 483 15.81 4.02 5.82
CA ASP A 483 16.86 4.81 6.46
C ASP A 483 17.60 3.91 7.46
N ILE A 484 18.79 4.31 7.92
CA ILE A 484 19.64 3.45 8.76
C ILE A 484 20.09 4.13 10.06
N GLU A 485 20.46 5.42 10.05
CA GLU A 485 20.91 6.17 11.23
C GLU A 485 20.98 7.67 10.90
N GLY A 486 20.22 8.52 11.61
CA GLY A 486 20.30 9.95 11.34
C GLY A 486 19.59 10.90 12.32
N ASN A 487 19.09 12.03 11.81
CA ASN A 487 18.13 12.95 12.46
C ASN A 487 17.36 13.66 11.33
N ASP A 488 16.28 13.04 10.87
CA ASP A 488 15.82 13.14 9.49
C ASP A 488 14.45 13.81 9.38
N SER A 489 14.20 14.45 8.24
CA SER A 489 12.97 15.21 8.01
C SER A 489 12.18 14.68 6.84
N TYR A 490 11.18 13.86 7.15
CA TYR A 490 10.19 13.33 6.21
C TYR A 490 9.03 14.32 6.02
N ASN A 491 9.10 15.14 4.97
CA ASN A 491 8.10 16.16 4.66
C ASN A 491 7.32 15.84 3.37
N ALA A 492 6.09 15.39 3.53
CA ALA A 492 5.16 15.12 2.44
C ALA A 492 3.75 15.59 2.81
N GLU A 493 2.77 15.38 1.93
CA GLU A 493 1.39 15.78 2.19
C GLU A 493 0.44 14.59 2.09
N VAL A 494 -0.18 14.33 0.94
CA VAL A 494 -1.16 13.24 0.80
C VAL A 494 -0.54 12.00 0.13
N TYR A 495 -0.79 10.81 0.68
CA TYR A 495 -0.26 9.52 0.21
C TYR A 495 1.27 9.41 0.36
N ALA A 496 1.76 9.33 1.60
CA ALA A 496 3.20 9.25 1.88
C ALA A 496 3.53 8.31 3.05
N GLN A 497 4.81 8.23 3.45
CA GLN A 497 5.28 7.63 4.71
C GLN A 497 4.69 6.22 4.94
N ALA A 498 5.19 5.24 4.18
CA ALA A 498 4.74 3.85 4.20
C ALA A 498 3.27 3.57 3.85
N THR A 499 2.57 4.51 3.22
CA THR A 499 1.16 4.31 2.84
C THR A 499 1.03 3.47 1.56
N SER A 500 -0.10 2.77 1.38
CA SER A 500 -0.35 2.06 0.11
C SER A 500 -1.81 1.98 -0.32
N TYR A 501 -2.01 1.69 -1.61
CA TYR A 501 -3.32 1.64 -2.25
C TYR A 501 -3.47 0.44 -3.20
N TRP A 502 -4.52 -0.38 -3.03
CA TRP A 502 -4.90 -1.49 -3.94
C TRP A 502 -3.85 -2.61 -4.17
N TYR A 503 -3.87 -3.64 -3.31
CA TYR A 503 -3.02 -4.84 -3.39
C TYR A 503 -1.53 -4.50 -3.55
N ALA A 504 -1.05 -3.62 -2.68
CA ALA A 504 0.29 -3.06 -2.65
C ALA A 504 0.84 -3.10 -1.22
N LEU A 505 2.16 -3.04 -1.07
CA LEU A 505 2.84 -2.78 0.21
C LEU A 505 3.58 -1.45 0.10
N GLY A 506 3.33 -0.57 1.06
CA GLY A 506 4.18 0.58 1.33
C GLY A 506 4.91 0.37 2.65
N ALA A 507 6.21 0.67 2.67
CA ALA A 507 7.06 0.46 3.82
C ALA A 507 8.03 1.63 4.00
N LEU A 508 8.16 2.08 5.25
CA LEU A 508 9.22 2.96 5.73
C LEU A 508 9.80 2.26 6.94
N TRP A 509 11.12 2.10 6.95
CA TRP A 509 11.87 1.59 8.08
C TRP A 509 12.94 2.63 8.39
N ASP A 510 12.90 3.18 9.59
CA ASP A 510 13.95 4.04 10.14
C ASP A 510 14.75 3.23 11.17
N GLY A 511 16.03 3.55 11.30
CA GLY A 511 16.96 2.89 12.22
C GLY A 511 17.19 3.65 13.51
N GLY A 512 16.87 4.94 13.54
CA GLY A 512 16.85 5.77 14.74
C GLY A 512 17.55 7.12 14.60
N GLY A 513 17.05 8.10 15.35
CA GLY A 513 17.48 9.49 15.27
C GLY A 513 16.73 10.47 16.19
N TYR A 514 16.28 11.57 15.60
CA TYR A 514 15.38 12.56 16.21
C TYR A 514 14.51 13.13 15.09
N ASP A 515 13.46 12.38 14.78
CA ASP A 515 12.95 12.35 13.43
C ASP A 515 11.61 13.08 13.28
N HIS A 516 11.44 13.68 12.10
CA HIS A 516 10.41 14.68 11.85
C HIS A 516 9.47 14.24 10.72
N TYR A 517 8.55 13.33 11.03
CA TYR A 517 7.51 12.85 10.14
C TYR A 517 6.36 13.85 10.02
N ARG A 518 6.23 14.51 8.87
CA ARG A 518 5.18 15.49 8.57
C ARG A 518 4.38 15.09 7.34
N ALA A 519 3.06 15.03 7.51
CA ALA A 519 2.10 14.66 6.48
C ALA A 519 0.78 15.43 6.58
N ALA A 520 -0.03 15.37 5.51
CA ALA A 520 -1.35 15.98 5.45
C ALA A 520 -2.48 14.96 5.73
N GLN A 521 -2.46 13.80 5.07
CA GLN A 521 -3.45 12.72 5.22
C GLN A 521 -2.95 11.45 4.51
N TYR A 522 -3.43 10.27 4.89
CA TYR A 522 -3.06 9.00 4.24
C TYR A 522 -1.53 8.81 4.28
N SER A 523 -1.03 8.67 5.51
CA SER A 523 0.39 8.70 5.87
C SER A 523 0.69 7.74 7.03
N GLN A 524 1.97 7.61 7.39
CA GLN A 524 2.43 6.99 8.64
C GLN A 524 1.90 5.55 8.83
N GLY A 525 2.19 4.71 7.84
CA GLY A 525 1.82 3.29 7.86
C GLY A 525 0.38 2.97 7.45
N ALA A 526 -0.35 3.92 6.85
CA ALA A 526 -1.74 3.70 6.45
C ALA A 526 -1.91 2.68 5.29
N GLY A 527 -2.67 1.62 5.51
CA GLY A 527 -3.08 0.69 4.44
C GLY A 527 -4.44 1.08 3.87
N ILE A 528 -4.57 1.21 2.54
CA ILE A 528 -5.81 1.71 1.91
C ILE A 528 -6.30 0.76 0.80
N HIS A 529 -7.57 0.37 0.86
CA HIS A 529 -8.28 -0.44 -0.14
C HIS A 529 -7.54 -1.73 -0.51
N LEU A 530 -7.59 -2.76 0.35
CA LEU A 530 -6.94 -4.07 0.13
C LEU A 530 -5.40 -3.99 -0.03
N ALA A 531 -4.76 -3.07 0.70
CA ALA A 531 -3.30 -2.87 0.69
C ALA A 531 -2.71 -2.91 2.11
N VAL A 532 -1.38 -2.88 2.22
CA VAL A 532 -0.64 -2.97 3.47
C VAL A 532 0.25 -1.73 3.61
N GLY A 533 0.10 -0.97 4.69
CA GLY A 533 1.04 0.07 5.08
C GLY A 533 1.82 -0.36 6.32
N CYS A 534 3.09 0.00 6.42
CA CYS A 534 3.93 -0.35 7.57
C CYS A 534 5.07 0.66 7.76
N LEU A 535 4.92 1.57 8.72
CA LEU A 535 6.03 2.37 9.25
C LEU A 535 6.63 1.61 10.44
N ILE A 536 7.96 1.51 10.47
CA ILE A 536 8.71 1.05 11.63
C ILE A 536 9.77 2.11 11.95
N ASP A 537 9.80 2.54 13.20
CA ASP A 537 10.91 3.26 13.82
C ASP A 537 11.55 2.34 14.90
N VAL A 538 12.75 2.68 15.35
CA VAL A 538 13.61 1.78 16.11
C VAL A 538 14.21 2.37 17.39
N GLU A 539 14.79 3.57 17.35
CA GLU A 539 15.43 4.22 18.50
C GLU A 539 15.52 5.75 18.27
N GLY A 540 14.67 6.58 18.91
CA GLY A 540 14.75 8.03 18.74
C GLY A 540 14.09 8.85 19.85
N ASN A 541 13.55 10.04 19.53
CA ASN A 541 12.61 10.81 20.37
C ASN A 541 11.68 11.60 19.45
N ASP A 542 10.86 10.92 18.68
CA ASP A 542 10.48 11.35 17.34
C ASP A 542 9.13 12.07 17.31
N SER A 543 8.78 12.59 16.14
CA SER A 543 7.61 13.44 16.00
C SER A 543 6.79 13.09 14.77
N TYR A 544 5.65 12.47 15.04
CA TYR A 544 4.70 11.98 14.06
C TYR A 544 3.53 12.96 13.92
N TYR A 545 3.63 13.88 12.96
CA TYR A 545 2.59 14.86 12.68
C TYR A 545 1.85 14.54 11.37
N SER A 546 0.57 14.19 11.46
CA SER A 546 -0.37 14.22 10.34
C SER A 546 -1.45 15.27 10.58
N ARG A 547 -1.64 16.20 9.65
CA ARG A 547 -2.67 17.25 9.78
C ARG A 547 -4.10 16.68 9.79
N LEU A 548 -4.34 15.53 9.16
CA LEU A 548 -5.62 14.83 9.09
C LEU A 548 -5.47 13.31 9.18
N GLY A 549 -6.49 12.67 9.74
CA GLY A 549 -6.74 11.24 9.64
C GLY A 549 -7.41 10.84 8.32
N PRO A 550 -7.30 9.57 7.88
CA PRO A 550 -6.57 8.49 8.54
C PRO A 550 -5.07 8.53 8.25
N SER A 551 -4.25 8.20 9.25
CA SER A 551 -2.80 8.08 9.14
C SER A 551 -2.25 6.94 10.00
N GLN A 552 -1.87 7.23 11.24
CA GLN A 552 -0.96 6.48 12.11
C GLN A 552 -1.43 5.04 12.34
N GLY A 553 -0.83 4.09 11.62
CA GLY A 553 -1.16 2.67 11.68
C GLY A 553 -2.59 2.33 11.22
N VAL A 554 -3.24 3.16 10.40
CA VAL A 554 -4.66 2.99 10.05
C VAL A 554 -4.90 2.05 8.87
N GLY A 555 -5.75 1.05 9.08
CA GLY A 555 -6.36 0.31 7.96
C GLY A 555 -7.66 0.97 7.48
N HIS A 556 -7.83 1.18 6.18
CA HIS A 556 -9.07 1.61 5.53
C HIS A 556 -9.50 0.75 4.31
N ASP A 557 -10.65 0.04 4.40
CA ASP A 557 -11.29 -0.81 3.37
C ASP A 557 -10.55 -2.12 3.05
N PHE A 558 -10.66 -3.13 3.94
CA PHE A 558 -10.03 -4.46 3.84
C PHE A 558 -8.50 -4.46 3.72
N SER A 559 -7.87 -3.43 4.27
CA SER A 559 -6.42 -3.25 4.33
C SER A 559 -5.87 -3.48 5.75
N VAL A 560 -4.55 -3.45 5.85
CA VAL A 560 -3.80 -3.50 7.10
C VAL A 560 -2.94 -2.23 7.18
N GLY A 561 -3.09 -1.43 8.22
CA GLY A 561 -2.16 -0.37 8.57
C GLY A 561 -1.35 -0.77 9.80
N VAL A 562 -0.07 -0.42 9.82
CA VAL A 562 0.87 -0.70 10.92
C VAL A 562 1.79 0.50 11.12
N LEU A 563 1.85 0.99 12.35
CA LEU A 563 2.94 1.81 12.87
C LEU A 563 3.54 1.06 14.06
N VAL A 564 4.85 0.89 14.08
CA VAL A 564 5.61 0.37 15.23
C VAL A 564 6.71 1.36 15.51
N ASP A 565 6.65 2.01 16.66
CA ASP A 565 7.83 2.55 17.32
C ASP A 565 8.36 1.49 18.28
N ARG A 566 9.63 1.57 18.65
CA ARG A 566 10.30 0.63 19.53
C ARG A 566 10.95 1.29 20.75
N ALA A 567 11.31 2.57 20.68
CA ALA A 567 12.00 3.25 21.77
C ALA A 567 12.17 4.75 21.53
N GLY A 568 11.57 5.58 22.37
CA GLY A 568 11.86 7.01 22.39
C GLY A 568 11.25 7.78 23.57
N ASN A 569 10.76 8.99 23.29
CA ASN A 569 9.86 9.79 24.13
C ASN A 569 9.10 10.70 23.16
N ASP A 570 8.02 10.16 22.60
CA ASP A 570 7.66 10.45 21.22
C ASP A 570 6.36 11.27 21.14
N VAL A 571 6.19 12.03 20.05
CA VAL A 571 5.08 12.96 19.90
C VAL A 571 4.21 12.59 18.70
N TYR A 572 3.08 11.95 19.00
CA TYR A 572 2.09 11.51 18.03
C TYR A 572 0.94 12.52 17.91
N HIS A 573 0.76 13.10 16.73
CA HIS A 573 -0.39 13.96 16.42
C HIS A 573 -1.05 13.56 15.09
N ALA A 574 -2.35 13.27 15.14
CA ALA A 574 -3.22 13.12 13.97
C ALA A 574 -4.56 13.78 14.25
N SER A 575 -5.31 14.27 13.23
CA SER A 575 -6.68 14.75 13.53
C SER A 575 -7.53 13.66 14.15
N GLY A 576 -7.33 12.41 13.71
CA GLY A 576 -7.86 11.19 14.29
C GLY A 576 -7.27 9.96 13.59
N GLY A 577 -7.40 8.79 14.22
CA GLY A 577 -6.95 7.52 13.65
C GLY A 577 -5.50 7.16 14.02
N GLN A 578 -5.31 6.72 15.25
CA GLN A 578 -4.09 6.14 15.83
C GLN A 578 -4.38 4.67 16.16
N GLY A 579 -3.81 3.74 15.38
CA GLY A 579 -4.12 2.31 15.46
C GLY A 579 -5.57 1.96 15.08
N TYR A 580 -6.25 2.85 14.35
CA TYR A 580 -7.69 2.75 14.08
C TYR A 580 -8.02 1.93 12.83
N ALA A 581 -9.21 1.36 12.77
CA ALA A 581 -9.69 0.59 11.61
C ALA A 581 -11.00 1.12 11.03
N LEU A 582 -10.99 1.41 9.73
CA LEU A 582 -12.13 1.91 8.96
C LEU A 582 -12.61 0.91 7.90
N THR A 583 -13.90 0.55 7.94
CA THR A 583 -14.57 -0.19 6.86
C THR A 583 -13.98 -1.59 6.60
N ASN A 584 -13.76 -2.34 7.66
CA ASN A 584 -13.46 -3.78 7.70
C ASN A 584 -11.99 -4.09 7.44
N SER A 585 -11.14 -3.42 8.20
CA SER A 585 -9.68 -3.43 8.10
C SER A 585 -9.04 -3.77 9.46
N VAL A 586 -7.71 -3.92 9.47
CA VAL A 586 -6.90 -3.94 10.70
C VAL A 586 -6.10 -2.65 10.78
N GLY A 587 -6.18 -1.97 11.93
CA GLY A 587 -5.23 -0.93 12.32
C GLY A 587 -4.40 -1.42 13.50
N LEU A 588 -3.13 -1.05 13.50
CA LEU A 588 -2.18 -1.36 14.57
C LEU A 588 -1.23 -0.17 14.75
N LEU A 589 -1.23 0.41 15.94
CA LEU A 589 -0.18 1.28 16.44
C LEU A 589 0.42 0.58 17.66
N VAL A 590 1.74 0.46 17.68
CA VAL A 590 2.51 -0.05 18.82
C VAL A 590 3.60 0.97 19.12
N ASP A 591 3.62 1.46 20.35
CA ASP A 591 4.85 1.89 21.02
C ASP A 591 5.34 0.75 21.93
N VAL A 592 6.63 0.72 22.23
CA VAL A 592 7.26 -0.30 23.07
C VAL A 592 7.98 0.30 24.30
N THR A 593 8.58 1.50 24.24
CA THR A 593 9.19 2.15 25.42
C THR A 593 9.42 3.65 25.22
N GLY A 594 8.77 4.51 25.99
CA GLY A 594 9.08 5.94 26.00
C GLY A 594 8.05 6.75 26.78
N ASN A 595 8.34 7.99 27.21
CA ASN A 595 7.31 8.81 27.87
C ASN A 595 6.70 9.74 26.83
N ASP A 596 5.53 9.37 26.31
CA ASP A 596 5.02 9.82 25.02
C ASP A 596 3.86 10.80 25.12
N VAL A 597 3.53 11.43 23.99
CA VAL A 597 2.43 12.37 23.86
C VAL A 597 1.49 12.00 22.72
N TYR A 598 0.29 11.54 23.05
CA TYR A 598 -0.75 11.14 22.11
C TYR A 598 -1.82 12.23 21.94
N SER A 599 -1.66 13.00 20.86
CA SER A 599 -2.48 14.15 20.50
C SER A 599 -3.50 13.83 19.40
N SER A 600 -4.77 14.22 19.60
CA SER A 600 -5.85 14.12 18.60
C SER A 600 -6.83 15.28 18.68
N THR A 601 -7.48 15.60 17.56
CA THR A 601 -8.64 16.53 17.52
C THR A 601 -10.00 15.84 17.42
N GLU A 602 -10.02 14.53 17.16
CA GLU A 602 -11.23 13.72 17.01
C GLU A 602 -11.41 12.78 18.21
N PRO A 603 -12.63 12.65 18.78
CA PRO A 603 -12.87 11.82 19.98
C PRO A 603 -12.65 10.31 19.79
N LEU A 604 -12.57 9.82 18.55
CA LEU A 604 -12.44 8.41 18.20
C LEU A 604 -11.09 8.14 17.52
N SER A 605 -10.00 8.51 18.20
CA SER A 605 -8.65 8.40 17.66
C SER A 605 -7.89 7.14 18.08
N LEU A 606 -7.88 6.82 19.38
CA LEU A 606 -6.95 5.87 20.00
C LEU A 606 -7.57 4.46 20.10
N ALA A 607 -7.09 3.55 19.24
CA ALA A 607 -7.76 2.30 18.87
C ALA A 607 -9.19 2.51 18.37
N GLY A 608 -9.84 1.45 17.89
CA GLY A 608 -11.24 1.52 17.47
C GLY A 608 -11.51 1.01 16.07
N GLY A 609 -12.78 0.73 15.82
CA GLY A 609 -13.24 0.17 14.57
C GLY A 609 -14.57 0.76 14.11
N ARG A 610 -14.61 1.35 12.92
CA ARG A 610 -15.86 1.77 12.26
C ARG A 610 -16.36 0.69 11.30
N PRO A 611 -17.32 -0.16 11.71
CA PRO A 611 -17.85 -1.23 10.86
C PRO A 611 -18.57 -0.68 9.63
N ALA A 612 -18.53 -1.42 8.52
CA ALA A 612 -19.29 -1.09 7.32
C ALA A 612 -19.76 -2.34 6.58
N ARG A 613 -20.88 -2.26 5.85
CA ARG A 613 -21.41 -3.36 5.03
C ARG A 613 -21.76 -4.64 5.83
N GLY A 614 -21.91 -4.54 7.15
CA GLY A 614 -22.27 -5.65 8.03
C GLY A 614 -21.10 -6.41 8.68
N PHE A 615 -19.88 -5.86 8.70
CA PHE A 615 -18.71 -6.52 9.28
C PHE A 615 -17.96 -5.59 10.25
N ALA A 616 -17.23 -6.19 11.20
CA ALA A 616 -16.32 -5.51 12.12
C ALA A 616 -15.11 -4.85 11.42
N SER A 617 -14.52 -3.84 12.07
CA SER A 617 -13.17 -3.32 11.82
C SER A 617 -12.39 -3.42 13.12
N ILE A 618 -11.09 -3.75 13.08
CA ILE A 618 -10.32 -4.11 14.28
C ILE A 618 -9.14 -3.16 14.44
N GLY A 619 -9.24 -2.21 15.36
CA GLY A 619 -8.15 -1.28 15.67
C GLY A 619 -7.48 -1.64 16.98
N ASN A 620 -6.15 -1.79 16.97
CA ASN A 620 -5.34 -2.02 18.16
C ASN A 620 -4.39 -0.84 18.34
N PHE A 621 -4.35 -0.32 19.56
CA PHE A 621 -3.35 0.62 20.05
C PHE A 621 -2.66 -0.07 21.22
N LEU A 622 -1.34 -0.02 21.26
CA LEU A 622 -0.56 -0.55 22.36
C LEU A 622 0.54 0.44 22.69
N ASP A 623 0.60 0.80 23.95
CA ASP A 623 1.69 1.45 24.62
C ASP A 623 2.18 0.48 25.72
N LEU A 624 3.48 0.46 25.97
CA LEU A 624 4.16 -0.43 26.92
C LEU A 624 5.07 0.33 27.88
N ALA A 625 4.99 1.66 27.89
CA ALA A 625 5.79 2.51 28.73
C ALA A 625 5.23 2.71 30.15
N ASP A 626 5.84 3.64 30.88
CA ASP A 626 5.67 3.82 32.33
C ASP A 626 5.12 5.23 32.72
N ARG A 627 4.82 6.17 31.79
CA ARG A 627 4.15 7.49 32.03
C ARG A 627 3.82 8.29 30.76
N ASP A 628 2.55 8.37 30.40
CA ASP A 628 2.17 8.83 29.05
C ASP A 628 1.09 9.94 29.04
N HIS A 629 1.06 10.74 27.98
CA HIS A 629 0.28 11.99 27.91
C HIS A 629 -0.76 11.99 26.79
N TYR A 630 -1.99 11.66 27.16
CA TYR A 630 -3.14 11.61 26.25
C TYR A 630 -3.95 12.91 26.22
N THR A 631 -4.57 13.18 25.07
CA THR A 631 -5.53 14.29 24.93
C THR A 631 -6.72 14.10 25.87
N ALA A 632 -7.04 15.13 26.65
CA ALA A 632 -8.20 15.13 27.56
C ALA A 632 -9.51 14.84 26.79
N GLY A 633 -10.31 13.91 27.31
CA GLY A 633 -11.57 13.50 26.68
C GLY A 633 -11.43 12.44 25.57
N SER A 634 -10.21 12.03 25.22
CA SER A 634 -9.98 10.88 24.34
C SER A 634 -10.29 9.54 25.04
N ALA A 635 -10.24 8.44 24.28
CA ALA A 635 -10.52 7.10 24.79
C ALA A 635 -9.35 6.45 25.55
N GLY A 636 -8.12 6.87 25.22
CA GLY A 636 -6.90 6.43 25.89
C GLY A 636 -6.69 7.18 27.20
N ALA A 637 -6.09 6.48 28.14
CA ALA A 637 -5.69 7.04 29.42
C ALA A 637 -4.46 6.29 29.89
N ASP A 638 -3.49 7.08 30.35
CA ASP A 638 -2.24 6.66 30.97
C ASP A 638 -2.46 5.41 31.80
N GLU A 639 -1.59 4.45 31.61
CA GLU A 639 -1.45 3.34 32.51
C GLU A 639 -2.73 2.39 32.55
N THR A 640 -3.61 2.39 31.54
CA THR A 640 -4.85 1.56 31.51
C THR A 640 -5.17 0.79 30.22
N GLY A 641 -6.00 -0.27 30.32
CA GLY A 641 -6.57 -0.98 29.16
C GLY A 641 -8.01 -0.55 28.83
N TRP A 642 -8.30 -0.14 27.60
CA TRP A 642 -9.63 0.32 27.16
C TRP A 642 -10.18 -0.41 25.93
N THR A 643 -11.51 -0.46 25.84
CA THR A 643 -12.26 -0.80 24.63
C THR A 643 -12.81 0.47 23.96
N LEU A 644 -12.76 0.55 22.62
CA LEU A 644 -13.41 1.61 21.85
C LEU A 644 -14.25 1.07 20.70
N GLY A 645 -15.52 1.48 20.64
CA GLY A 645 -16.51 0.89 19.74
C GLY A 645 -16.79 -0.57 20.09
N THR A 646 -17.05 -1.42 19.10
CA THR A 646 -17.37 -2.85 19.34
C THR A 646 -16.12 -3.74 19.35
N TYR A 647 -15.08 -3.36 18.61
CA TYR A 647 -13.90 -4.19 18.31
C TYR A 647 -12.60 -3.37 18.20
N GLY A 648 -12.44 -2.36 19.06
CA GLY A 648 -11.16 -1.70 19.28
C GLY A 648 -10.64 -1.97 20.68
N ALA A 649 -9.35 -2.28 20.80
CA ALA A 649 -8.66 -2.44 22.07
C ALA A 649 -7.45 -1.50 22.09
N GLY A 650 -7.36 -0.65 23.11
CA GLY A 650 -6.17 0.10 23.44
C GLY A 650 -5.62 -0.36 24.77
N GLN A 651 -4.30 -0.36 24.95
CA GLN A 651 -3.68 -0.73 26.21
C GLN A 651 -2.44 0.10 26.50
N ASP A 652 -2.32 0.42 27.79
CA ASP A 652 -1.28 1.11 28.52
C ASP A 652 -1.28 0.52 29.98
N ILE A 653 -0.26 0.71 30.83
CA ILE A 653 0.01 -0.17 32.02
C ILE A 653 0.44 0.51 33.38
N GLY A 654 -0.49 0.77 34.33
CA GLY A 654 -0.29 1.31 35.73
C GLY A 654 -1.58 1.85 36.50
N ASP A 655 -1.64 3.11 37.03
CA ASP A 655 -2.89 3.83 37.49
C ASP A 655 -2.76 5.37 37.95
N GLU A 656 -3.40 6.36 37.25
CA GLU A 656 -4.25 7.53 37.74
C GLU A 656 -3.99 9.09 37.49
N PRO A 657 -5.04 9.97 37.35
CA PRO A 657 -5.09 11.10 36.36
C PRO A 657 -5.59 12.53 36.80
N VAL A 658 -5.56 13.57 35.91
CA VAL A 658 -6.34 14.86 35.98
C VAL A 658 -6.64 15.47 34.57
N ALA A 659 -7.76 16.21 34.37
CA ALA A 659 -8.29 16.69 33.06
C ALA A 659 -8.49 18.23 32.89
N GLY A 660 -8.80 18.71 31.66
CA GLY A 660 -9.23 20.10 31.32
C GLY A 660 -9.70 20.33 29.85
N ASP A 661 -10.58 21.31 29.60
CA ASP A 661 -11.52 21.42 28.44
C ASP A 661 -11.04 22.09 27.12
N GLU A 662 -11.79 21.82 26.03
CA GLU A 662 -11.69 22.36 24.64
C GLU A 662 -12.49 23.66 24.37
N THR A 663 -12.28 24.32 23.22
CA THR A 663 -13.31 24.44 22.13
C THR A 663 -12.81 25.22 20.89
N ASP A 664 -13.39 24.94 19.72
CA ASP A 664 -12.97 25.34 18.36
C ASP A 664 -14.10 26.07 17.58
N GLU A 665 -13.75 26.83 16.53
CA GLU A 665 -14.72 27.46 15.59
C GLU A 665 -14.31 27.31 14.12
N GLY A 666 -15.17 26.67 13.32
CA GLY A 666 -14.98 26.49 11.86
C GLY A 666 -15.83 27.43 10.99
N ASP A 667 -15.44 27.59 9.71
CA ASP A 667 -16.14 28.41 8.72
C ASP A 667 -16.33 27.68 7.36
N THR A 668 -17.32 28.13 6.58
CA THR A 668 -17.76 27.50 5.32
C THR A 668 -17.94 28.55 4.22
N LEU A 669 -17.49 28.28 3.00
CA LEU A 669 -18.10 28.91 1.81
C LEU A 669 -17.79 28.17 0.49
N ALA A 670 -18.79 28.09 -0.38
CA ALA A 670 -18.65 27.71 -1.79
C ALA A 670 -19.88 28.17 -2.59
N LEU A 671 -19.68 28.73 -3.80
CA LEU A 671 -20.58 28.63 -4.97
C LEU A 671 -20.09 29.51 -6.13
N GLU A 672 -20.05 28.95 -7.36
CA GLU A 672 -20.51 29.58 -8.61
C GLU A 672 -20.51 28.57 -9.78
N LEU A 673 -21.23 28.91 -10.87
CA LEU A 673 -21.44 28.23 -12.18
C LEU A 673 -22.79 27.51 -12.38
N GLU A 674 -23.69 28.14 -13.14
CA GLU A 674 -25.08 27.69 -13.34
C GLU A 674 -25.57 27.66 -14.81
N HIS A 675 -24.76 28.12 -15.78
CA HIS A 675 -25.24 28.52 -17.13
C HIS A 675 -24.50 27.87 -18.33
N ALA A 676 -24.55 26.55 -18.48
CA ALA A 676 -24.18 25.87 -19.74
C ALA A 676 -25.18 24.76 -20.11
N ASP A 677 -25.57 24.66 -21.38
CA ASP A 677 -26.36 23.52 -21.90
C ASP A 677 -25.40 22.40 -22.31
N LEU A 678 -25.53 21.24 -21.66
CA LEU A 678 -24.59 20.12 -21.76
C LEU A 678 -25.29 18.87 -22.33
N PRO A 679 -24.63 18.07 -23.19
CA PRO A 679 -25.17 16.80 -23.67
C PRO A 679 -25.25 15.75 -22.55
N ILE A 680 -26.07 14.71 -22.74
CA ILE A 680 -26.36 13.67 -21.73
C ILE A 680 -25.07 13.03 -21.19
N GLU A 681 -24.09 12.77 -22.05
CA GLU A 681 -22.79 12.21 -21.67
C GLU A 681 -22.02 13.11 -20.69
N SER A 682 -21.93 14.41 -20.96
CA SER A 682 -21.29 15.38 -20.05
C SER A 682 -22.07 15.56 -18.75
N LEU A 683 -23.41 15.57 -18.82
CA LEU A 683 -24.26 15.59 -17.61
C LEU A 683 -24.04 14.34 -16.75
N PHE A 684 -23.92 13.16 -17.36
CA PHE A 684 -23.64 11.91 -16.66
C PHE A 684 -22.24 11.89 -16.05
N HIS A 685 -21.22 12.39 -16.77
CA HIS A 685 -19.87 12.58 -16.24
C HIS A 685 -19.87 13.45 -14.99
N TYR A 686 -20.45 14.66 -15.03
CA TYR A 686 -20.50 15.56 -13.87
C TYR A 686 -21.37 15.02 -12.72
N ALA A 687 -22.47 14.31 -13.01
CA ALA A 687 -23.29 13.64 -11.99
C ALA A 687 -22.54 12.51 -11.26
N SER A 688 -21.50 11.96 -11.91
CA SER A 688 -20.60 10.89 -11.45
C SER A 688 -19.31 11.42 -10.82
N LEU A 689 -19.25 12.68 -10.39
CA LEU A 689 -18.16 13.19 -9.54
C LEU A 689 -18.48 13.04 -8.04
N TRP A 690 -17.47 13.15 -7.19
CA TRP A 690 -17.63 13.16 -5.73
C TRP A 690 -18.35 14.44 -5.26
N GLU A 691 -19.33 14.29 -4.37
CA GLU A 691 -20.14 15.40 -3.83
C GLU A 691 -19.47 16.04 -2.59
N VAL A 692 -18.24 16.52 -2.76
CA VAL A 692 -17.38 17.06 -1.67
C VAL A 692 -16.83 18.43 -2.03
N GLY A 693 -16.48 19.24 -1.02
CA GLY A 693 -15.88 20.57 -1.21
C GLY A 693 -16.61 21.45 -2.23
N ASN A 694 -15.85 22.09 -3.11
CA ASN A 694 -16.37 22.91 -4.21
C ASN A 694 -17.21 22.10 -5.24
N ALA A 695 -17.08 20.78 -5.29
CA ALA A 695 -17.75 19.93 -6.27
C ALA A 695 -19.22 19.64 -5.93
N ARG A 696 -19.62 19.85 -4.67
CA ARG A 696 -20.98 19.63 -4.19
C ARG A 696 -22.06 20.35 -5.01
N ALA A 697 -21.80 21.59 -5.44
CA ALA A 697 -22.74 22.36 -6.26
C ALA A 697 -22.87 21.79 -7.69
N ARG A 698 -21.75 21.64 -8.42
CA ARG A 698 -21.75 21.10 -9.80
C ARG A 698 -22.39 19.70 -9.91
N VAL A 699 -22.10 18.83 -8.94
CA VAL A 699 -22.67 17.47 -8.88
C VAL A 699 -24.19 17.50 -8.71
N ARG A 700 -24.73 18.39 -7.85
CA ARG A 700 -26.17 18.52 -7.63
C ARG A 700 -26.89 19.04 -8.88
N VAL A 701 -26.41 20.13 -9.47
CA VAL A 701 -26.99 20.71 -10.70
C VAL A 701 -26.94 19.70 -11.87
N ALA A 702 -25.85 18.95 -12.02
CA ALA A 702 -25.74 17.91 -13.04
C ALA A 702 -26.76 16.76 -12.81
N ARG A 703 -26.95 16.32 -11.56
CA ARG A 703 -27.95 15.30 -11.20
C ARG A 703 -29.39 15.78 -11.40
N GLU A 704 -29.70 17.03 -11.05
CA GLU A 704 -31.02 17.64 -11.27
C GLU A 704 -31.37 17.72 -12.77
N ARG A 705 -30.41 18.10 -13.62
CA ARG A 705 -30.58 18.10 -15.08
C ARG A 705 -30.67 16.70 -15.67
N LEU A 706 -29.88 15.74 -15.17
CA LEU A 706 -29.98 14.33 -15.58
C LEU A 706 -31.34 13.73 -15.19
N HIS A 707 -31.87 14.09 -14.02
CA HIS A 707 -33.22 13.73 -13.56
C HIS A 707 -34.31 14.29 -14.48
N ALA A 708 -34.20 15.55 -14.93
CA ALA A 708 -35.18 16.19 -15.82
C ALA A 708 -35.29 15.52 -17.20
N LEU A 709 -34.26 14.79 -17.64
CA LEU A 709 -34.26 13.99 -18.88
C LEU A 709 -34.96 12.62 -18.73
N GLY A 710 -35.14 12.15 -17.49
CA GLY A 710 -35.95 10.99 -17.12
C GLY A 710 -35.77 9.74 -18.01
N PRO A 711 -36.82 9.25 -18.71
CA PRO A 711 -36.74 8.05 -19.53
C PRO A 711 -35.63 8.04 -20.59
N VAL A 712 -35.25 9.21 -21.13
CA VAL A 712 -34.20 9.31 -22.16
C VAL A 712 -32.82 9.02 -21.56
N ALA A 713 -32.56 9.53 -20.35
CA ALA A 713 -31.32 9.25 -19.64
C ALA A 713 -31.26 7.77 -19.19
N LEU A 714 -32.38 7.17 -18.76
CA LEU A 714 -32.43 5.75 -18.39
C LEU A 714 -32.14 4.82 -19.58
N GLN A 715 -32.70 5.11 -20.76
CA GLN A 715 -32.40 4.37 -21.98
C GLN A 715 -30.91 4.50 -22.35
N TRP A 716 -30.35 5.71 -22.33
CA TRP A 716 -28.93 5.93 -22.62
C TRP A 716 -28.01 5.17 -21.65
N VAL A 717 -28.33 5.17 -20.35
CA VAL A 717 -27.60 4.40 -19.33
C VAL A 717 -27.68 2.89 -19.61
N ALA A 718 -28.85 2.36 -19.94
CA ALA A 718 -29.03 0.93 -20.23
C ALA A 718 -28.20 0.48 -21.45
N ASP A 719 -28.10 1.34 -22.47
CA ASP A 719 -27.35 1.04 -23.69
C ASP A 719 -25.83 1.25 -23.55
N ASN A 720 -25.38 2.23 -22.75
CA ASN A 720 -23.97 2.67 -22.73
C ASN A 720 -23.22 2.44 -21.41
N LYS A 721 -23.91 2.20 -20.29
CA LYS A 721 -23.32 2.17 -18.93
C LYS A 721 -23.79 1.02 -18.04
N ALA A 722 -24.59 0.08 -18.56
CA ALA A 722 -25.15 -1.03 -17.76
C ALA A 722 -24.10 -1.91 -17.06
N ASP A 723 -22.94 -2.12 -17.67
CA ASP A 723 -21.81 -2.92 -17.18
C ASP A 723 -20.68 -2.09 -16.57
N THR A 724 -20.94 -0.83 -16.17
CA THR A 724 -19.92 0.02 -15.54
C THR A 724 -19.28 -0.63 -14.30
N LYS A 725 -17.94 -0.49 -14.22
CA LYS A 725 -17.12 -0.80 -13.05
C LYS A 725 -17.02 0.39 -12.06
N ASN A 726 -17.36 1.61 -12.49
CA ASN A 726 -17.08 2.84 -11.73
C ASN A 726 -18.15 3.06 -10.65
N GLY A 727 -17.73 3.06 -9.38
CA GLY A 727 -18.62 3.25 -8.23
C GLY A 727 -19.36 4.59 -8.18
N LEU A 728 -18.84 5.63 -8.83
CA LEU A 728 -19.52 6.93 -8.93
C LEU A 728 -20.57 6.93 -10.06
N GLU A 729 -20.30 6.27 -11.18
CA GLU A 729 -21.30 6.03 -12.22
C GLU A 729 -22.45 5.16 -11.68
N LEU A 730 -22.15 4.12 -10.89
CA LEU A 730 -23.16 3.31 -10.20
C LEU A 730 -24.11 4.17 -9.34
N ARG A 731 -23.58 5.16 -8.61
CA ARG A 731 -24.36 6.12 -7.80
C ARG A 731 -25.19 7.08 -8.65
N ALA A 732 -24.65 7.56 -9.78
CA ALA A 732 -25.39 8.41 -10.71
C ALA A 732 -26.59 7.66 -11.33
N VAL A 733 -26.41 6.39 -11.69
CA VAL A 733 -27.50 5.52 -12.16
C VAL A 733 -28.49 5.19 -11.04
N GLU A 734 -28.01 4.93 -9.82
CA GLU A 734 -28.88 4.67 -8.65
C GLU A 734 -29.87 5.82 -8.43
N LEU A 735 -29.37 7.06 -8.41
CA LEU A 735 -30.19 8.27 -8.29
C LEU A 735 -31.24 8.33 -9.39
N LEU A 736 -30.84 8.19 -10.65
CA LEU A 736 -31.76 8.22 -11.79
C LEU A 736 -32.84 7.12 -11.72
N ALA A 737 -32.47 5.91 -11.27
CA ALA A 737 -33.40 4.80 -11.11
C ALA A 737 -34.42 5.03 -9.99
N ARG A 738 -33.99 5.57 -8.84
CA ARG A 738 -34.84 5.84 -7.67
C ARG A 738 -35.91 6.91 -7.92
N GLU A 739 -35.58 7.88 -8.77
CA GLU A 739 -36.47 8.96 -9.21
C GLU A 739 -37.50 8.49 -10.25
N HIS A 740 -37.13 7.55 -11.13
CA HIS A 740 -37.98 7.06 -12.22
C HIS A 740 -38.26 5.53 -12.12
N PRO A 741 -38.80 5.04 -10.99
CA PRO A 741 -38.77 3.62 -10.60
C PRO A 741 -39.49 2.69 -11.59
N ASP A 742 -40.69 3.06 -12.06
CA ASP A 742 -41.46 2.19 -12.96
C ASP A 742 -40.81 2.05 -14.34
N THR A 743 -40.19 3.12 -14.83
CA THR A 743 -39.44 3.11 -16.10
C THR A 743 -38.11 2.37 -15.92
N ALA A 744 -37.42 2.58 -14.80
CA ALA A 744 -36.20 1.86 -14.47
C ALA A 744 -36.44 0.35 -14.37
N LYS A 745 -37.49 -0.11 -13.69
CA LYS A 745 -37.82 -1.54 -13.55
C LYS A 745 -37.92 -2.26 -14.90
N LEU A 746 -38.52 -1.66 -15.92
CA LEU A 746 -38.61 -2.25 -17.27
C LEU A 746 -37.24 -2.58 -17.86
N PHE A 747 -36.27 -1.67 -17.71
CA PHE A 747 -34.89 -1.87 -18.18
C PHE A 747 -34.13 -2.84 -17.28
N LEU A 748 -34.27 -2.73 -15.96
CA LEU A 748 -33.57 -3.57 -15.00
C LEU A 748 -33.99 -5.05 -15.11
N TYR A 749 -35.28 -5.36 -15.28
CA TYR A 749 -35.73 -6.73 -15.54
C TYR A 749 -35.17 -7.33 -16.84
N ARG A 750 -34.95 -6.50 -17.86
CA ARG A 750 -34.26 -6.92 -19.10
C ARG A 750 -32.77 -7.17 -18.85
N LEU A 751 -32.09 -6.26 -18.16
CA LEU A 751 -30.66 -6.38 -17.84
C LEU A 751 -30.35 -7.56 -16.91
N MET A 752 -31.29 -8.00 -16.08
CA MET A 752 -31.19 -9.26 -15.31
C MET A 752 -31.04 -10.53 -16.17
N ARG A 753 -31.20 -10.42 -17.49
CA ARG A 753 -30.99 -11.48 -18.49
C ARG A 753 -29.95 -11.11 -19.56
N ASP A 754 -29.16 -10.05 -19.36
CA ASP A 754 -28.05 -9.66 -20.24
C ASP A 754 -26.95 -10.74 -20.21
N ASP A 755 -26.26 -10.97 -21.32
CA ASP A 755 -25.15 -11.95 -21.41
C ASP A 755 -23.98 -11.57 -20.49
N ARG A 756 -23.78 -10.25 -20.25
CA ARG A 756 -22.69 -9.72 -19.43
C ARG A 756 -22.99 -9.86 -17.94
N ILE A 757 -22.09 -10.57 -17.24
CA ILE A 757 -22.18 -10.81 -15.78
C ILE A 757 -22.26 -9.49 -15.00
N LEU A 758 -21.50 -8.46 -15.39
CA LEU A 758 -21.51 -7.15 -14.71
C LEU A 758 -22.87 -6.45 -14.87
N ALA A 759 -23.45 -6.44 -16.07
CA ALA A 759 -24.76 -5.84 -16.32
C ALA A 759 -25.87 -6.50 -15.46
N ARG A 760 -25.87 -7.84 -15.35
CA ARG A 760 -26.83 -8.55 -14.47
C ARG A 760 -26.65 -8.20 -13.00
N ASN A 761 -25.40 -8.11 -12.52
CA ASN A 761 -25.11 -7.76 -11.13
C ASN A 761 -25.44 -6.30 -10.80
N ASN A 762 -25.18 -5.37 -11.73
CA ASN A 762 -25.55 -3.96 -11.58
C ASN A 762 -27.08 -3.80 -11.58
N ALA A 763 -27.79 -4.50 -12.48
CA ALA A 763 -29.25 -4.51 -12.51
C ALA A 763 -29.88 -5.01 -11.20
N ALA A 764 -29.35 -6.09 -10.62
CA ALA A 764 -29.80 -6.59 -9.33
C ALA A 764 -29.63 -5.55 -8.20
N TYR A 765 -28.48 -4.86 -8.16
CA TYR A 765 -28.24 -3.81 -7.16
C TYR A 765 -29.15 -2.60 -7.34
N TRP A 766 -29.33 -2.11 -8.57
CA TRP A 766 -30.23 -0.99 -8.82
C TRP A 766 -31.68 -1.33 -8.47
N LEU A 767 -32.15 -2.58 -8.69
CA LEU A 767 -33.43 -3.06 -8.16
C LEU A 767 -33.48 -3.01 -6.63
N GLY A 768 -32.40 -3.43 -5.96
CA GLY A 768 -32.25 -3.30 -4.50
C GLY A 768 -32.41 -1.86 -4.01
N GLN A 769 -31.78 -0.90 -4.69
CA GLN A 769 -31.83 0.52 -4.30
C GLN A 769 -33.18 1.21 -4.58
N LEU A 770 -34.09 0.58 -5.34
CA LEU A 770 -35.49 1.02 -5.42
C LEU A 770 -36.30 0.70 -4.15
N LYS A 771 -35.77 -0.15 -3.27
CA LYS A 771 -36.36 -0.53 -1.97
C LYS A 771 -37.78 -1.09 -2.12
N ASP A 772 -38.72 -0.58 -1.34
CA ASP A 772 -40.12 -1.03 -1.30
C ASP A 772 -40.85 -0.89 -2.64
N LYS A 773 -40.43 0.05 -3.51
CA LYS A 773 -40.96 0.22 -4.88
C LYS A 773 -40.64 -0.96 -5.82
N ALA A 774 -39.73 -1.86 -5.42
CA ALA A 774 -39.32 -3.04 -6.17
C ALA A 774 -39.59 -4.37 -5.44
N ARG A 775 -40.60 -4.43 -4.55
CA ARG A 775 -41.05 -5.71 -3.95
C ARG A 775 -41.41 -6.78 -5.00
N ASP A 776 -41.95 -6.36 -6.15
CA ASP A 776 -42.20 -7.21 -7.33
C ASP A 776 -40.92 -7.83 -7.93
N ALA A 777 -39.74 -7.33 -7.60
CA ALA A 777 -38.46 -7.87 -8.05
C ALA A 777 -37.92 -9.01 -7.16
N ALA A 778 -38.49 -9.25 -5.97
CA ALA A 778 -37.99 -10.27 -5.04
C ALA A 778 -37.92 -11.66 -5.67
N ASP A 779 -38.99 -12.12 -6.33
CA ASP A 779 -39.00 -13.40 -7.06
C ASP A 779 -38.01 -13.44 -8.23
N SER A 780 -37.78 -12.30 -8.90
CA SER A 780 -36.81 -12.22 -10.01
C SER A 780 -35.36 -12.32 -9.53
N LEU A 781 -35.05 -11.76 -8.36
CA LEU A 781 -33.75 -11.88 -7.70
C LEU A 781 -33.52 -13.29 -7.16
N LEU A 782 -34.55 -13.89 -6.53
CA LEU A 782 -34.49 -15.27 -6.04
C LEU A 782 -34.32 -16.28 -7.17
N LEU A 783 -35.06 -16.15 -8.28
CA LEU A 783 -34.86 -17.00 -9.46
C LEU A 783 -33.46 -16.80 -10.08
N ALA A 784 -32.95 -15.57 -10.13
CA ALA A 784 -31.60 -15.31 -10.65
C ALA A 784 -30.48 -15.83 -9.72
N LEU A 785 -30.74 -15.96 -8.42
CA LEU A 785 -29.89 -16.65 -7.45
C LEU A 785 -29.93 -18.17 -7.64
N GLU A 786 -31.13 -18.76 -7.71
CA GLU A 786 -31.36 -20.19 -7.93
C GLU A 786 -30.73 -20.70 -9.24
N GLU A 787 -30.73 -19.87 -10.30
CA GLU A 787 -30.11 -20.16 -11.59
C GLU A 787 -28.64 -19.74 -11.71
N SER A 788 -28.00 -19.31 -10.61
CA SER A 788 -26.60 -18.81 -10.58
C SER A 788 -26.30 -17.68 -11.60
N ARG A 789 -27.32 -16.90 -12.00
CA ARG A 789 -27.16 -15.80 -12.96
C ARG A 789 -26.50 -14.57 -12.35
N ILE A 790 -26.68 -14.35 -11.05
CA ILE A 790 -26.04 -13.29 -10.25
C ILE A 790 -25.35 -13.90 -9.02
N THR A 791 -24.40 -13.20 -8.41
CA THR A 791 -23.71 -13.75 -7.23
C THR A 791 -24.63 -13.77 -6.00
N PRO A 792 -24.49 -14.74 -5.07
CA PRO A 792 -25.29 -14.78 -3.85
C PRO A 792 -25.22 -13.47 -3.05
N ARG A 793 -24.01 -12.91 -2.91
CA ARG A 793 -23.79 -11.59 -2.31
C ARG A 793 -24.63 -10.49 -2.95
N ARG A 794 -24.71 -10.43 -4.28
CA ARG A 794 -25.50 -9.41 -4.97
C ARG A 794 -27.01 -9.63 -4.79
N ALA A 795 -27.48 -10.87 -4.92
CA ALA A 795 -28.88 -11.23 -4.76
C ALA A 795 -29.39 -10.89 -3.35
N VAL A 796 -28.70 -11.41 -2.33
CA VAL A 796 -29.10 -11.32 -0.93
C VAL A 796 -29.02 -9.90 -0.38
N SER A 797 -27.97 -9.14 -0.73
CA SER A 797 -27.89 -7.71 -0.41
C SER A 797 -29.07 -6.93 -0.98
N SER A 798 -29.45 -7.20 -2.23
CA SER A 798 -30.55 -6.50 -2.91
C SER A 798 -31.93 -6.88 -2.32
N LEU A 799 -32.11 -8.15 -1.96
CA LEU A 799 -33.32 -8.63 -1.25
C LEU A 799 -33.47 -7.99 0.14
N GLY A 800 -32.36 -7.85 0.88
CA GLY A 800 -32.33 -7.14 2.16
C GLY A 800 -32.68 -5.66 2.03
N ASP A 801 -32.22 -4.99 0.98
CA ASP A 801 -32.51 -3.57 0.72
C ASP A 801 -33.96 -3.33 0.23
N ILE A 802 -34.58 -4.30 -0.47
CA ILE A 802 -36.01 -4.27 -0.85
C ILE A 802 -36.95 -4.33 0.37
N GLY A 803 -36.54 -4.99 1.45
CA GLY A 803 -37.32 -5.04 2.69
C GLY A 803 -38.49 -6.03 2.69
N ASP A 804 -38.52 -7.01 1.78
CA ASP A 804 -39.54 -8.06 1.78
C ASP A 804 -39.13 -9.24 2.68
N SER A 805 -39.65 -9.27 3.90
CA SER A 805 -39.34 -10.33 4.87
C SER A 805 -39.84 -11.71 4.47
N ALA A 806 -40.77 -11.82 3.52
CA ALA A 806 -41.21 -13.11 2.97
C ALA A 806 -40.12 -13.82 2.16
N ALA A 807 -39.10 -13.10 1.69
CA ALA A 807 -37.96 -13.67 0.98
C ALA A 807 -36.98 -14.42 1.92
N ALA A 808 -36.93 -14.06 3.21
CA ALA A 808 -35.93 -14.55 4.16
C ALA A 808 -35.77 -16.09 4.21
N PRO A 809 -36.86 -16.91 4.25
CA PRO A 809 -36.72 -18.36 4.24
C PRO A 809 -36.12 -18.95 2.97
N ARG A 810 -36.17 -18.24 1.83
CA ARG A 810 -35.68 -18.73 0.53
C ARG A 810 -34.18 -18.53 0.32
N PHE A 811 -33.52 -17.67 1.10
CA PHE A 811 -32.08 -17.46 1.02
C PHE A 811 -31.33 -17.66 2.35
N GLY A 812 -32.03 -17.79 3.48
CA GLY A 812 -31.42 -17.94 4.81
C GLY A 812 -30.53 -19.18 5.01
N TYR A 813 -30.55 -20.14 4.09
CA TYR A 813 -29.61 -21.27 4.06
C TYR A 813 -28.16 -20.83 3.78
N LEU A 814 -27.97 -19.65 3.16
CA LEU A 814 -26.65 -19.08 2.84
C LEU A 814 -25.88 -18.60 4.09
N LEU A 815 -26.49 -18.61 5.28
CA LEU A 815 -25.77 -18.54 6.56
C LEU A 815 -24.85 -19.75 6.80
N LEU A 816 -24.97 -20.82 6.02
CA LEU A 816 -24.16 -22.04 6.10
C LEU A 816 -23.35 -22.29 4.81
N ASP A 817 -23.22 -21.29 3.94
CA ASP A 817 -22.42 -21.37 2.71
C ASP A 817 -20.92 -21.43 3.03
N ASP A 818 -20.16 -22.24 2.29
CA ASP A 818 -18.69 -22.31 2.41
C ASP A 818 -18.06 -20.92 2.16
N TYR A 819 -18.67 -20.14 1.27
CA TYR A 819 -18.25 -18.79 0.91
C TYR A 819 -18.57 -17.77 2.01
N GLU A 820 -17.53 -17.32 2.74
CA GLU A 820 -17.64 -16.32 3.81
C GLU A 820 -18.53 -15.11 3.44
N PRO A 821 -18.35 -14.41 2.31
CA PRO A 821 -19.17 -13.24 1.99
C PRO A 821 -20.66 -13.55 1.84
N SER A 822 -21.06 -14.78 1.48
CA SER A 822 -22.46 -15.21 1.49
C SER A 822 -23.02 -15.27 2.91
N ARG A 823 -22.24 -15.78 3.88
CA ARG A 823 -22.70 -15.91 5.27
C ARG A 823 -22.98 -14.54 5.88
N ILE A 824 -22.04 -13.59 5.75
CA ILE A 824 -22.26 -12.24 6.30
C ILE A 824 -23.38 -11.49 5.59
N VAL A 825 -23.38 -11.40 4.26
CA VAL A 825 -24.41 -10.61 3.55
C VAL A 825 -25.81 -11.17 3.82
N THR A 826 -25.92 -12.48 4.09
CA THR A 826 -27.15 -13.11 4.58
C THR A 826 -27.50 -12.67 5.99
N ALA A 827 -26.55 -12.66 6.93
CA ALA A 827 -26.79 -12.12 8.27
C ALA A 827 -27.25 -10.64 8.22
N GLU A 828 -26.56 -9.78 7.45
CA GLU A 828 -26.93 -8.37 7.28
C GLU A 828 -28.33 -8.21 6.70
N ALA A 829 -28.65 -8.94 5.61
CA ALA A 829 -29.96 -8.92 4.97
C ALA A 829 -31.07 -9.39 5.92
N LEU A 830 -30.86 -10.49 6.65
CA LEU A 830 -31.83 -10.98 7.64
C LEU A 830 -32.03 -9.97 8.78
N GLY A 831 -30.97 -9.27 9.22
CA GLY A 831 -31.06 -8.16 10.18
C GLY A 831 -31.82 -6.93 9.66
N LYS A 832 -31.76 -6.64 8.35
CA LYS A 832 -32.60 -5.61 7.69
C LYS A 832 -34.07 -6.04 7.62
N LEU A 833 -34.31 -7.30 7.24
CA LEU A 833 -35.66 -7.86 7.08
C LEU A 833 -36.40 -8.12 8.40
N LYS A 834 -35.66 -8.32 9.49
CA LYS A 834 -36.19 -8.66 10.84
C LYS A 834 -37.16 -9.86 10.83
N ALA A 835 -36.92 -10.85 9.97
CA ALA A 835 -37.75 -12.04 9.87
C ALA A 835 -37.47 -12.98 11.05
N GLU A 836 -38.36 -12.99 12.05
CA GLU A 836 -38.20 -13.76 13.31
C GLU A 836 -37.90 -15.25 13.09
N SER A 837 -38.39 -15.84 11.99
CA SER A 837 -38.08 -17.21 11.56
C SER A 837 -36.59 -17.49 11.33
N SER A 838 -35.76 -16.46 11.22
CA SER A 838 -34.31 -16.57 11.05
C SER A 838 -33.50 -16.40 12.34
N LEU A 839 -34.13 -16.02 13.46
CA LEU A 839 -33.46 -15.88 14.77
C LEU A 839 -32.68 -17.14 15.18
N PRO A 840 -33.18 -18.39 15.03
CA PRO A 840 -32.40 -19.58 15.36
C PRO A 840 -31.10 -19.70 14.55
N ASN A 841 -31.14 -19.36 13.26
CA ASN A 841 -29.97 -19.46 12.38
C ASN A 841 -28.97 -18.33 12.65
N LEU A 842 -29.44 -17.12 12.97
CA LEU A 842 -28.57 -16.01 13.37
C LEU A 842 -27.89 -16.28 14.73
N ILE A 843 -28.62 -16.86 15.69
CA ILE A 843 -28.05 -17.30 16.98
C ILE A 843 -27.03 -18.42 16.79
N ALA A 844 -27.23 -19.33 15.82
CA ALA A 844 -26.24 -20.33 15.45
C ALA A 844 -24.99 -19.69 14.79
N ALA A 845 -25.16 -18.65 13.97
CA ALA A 845 -24.05 -17.93 13.32
C ALA A 845 -23.13 -17.18 14.29
N LEU A 846 -23.55 -16.92 15.54
CA LEU A 846 -22.65 -16.47 16.61
C LEU A 846 -21.56 -17.50 16.96
N LYS A 847 -21.69 -18.76 16.51
CA LYS A 847 -20.71 -19.85 16.66
C LYS A 847 -19.87 -20.08 15.39
N ASP A 848 -19.94 -19.19 14.38
CA ASP A 848 -19.16 -19.34 13.14
C ASP A 848 -17.63 -19.27 13.42
N PRO A 849 -16.82 -20.11 12.76
CA PRO A 849 -15.36 -20.07 12.91
C PRO A 849 -14.73 -18.74 12.47
N LEU A 850 -15.39 -17.94 11.62
CA LEU A 850 -14.89 -16.63 11.20
C LEU A 850 -15.53 -15.50 12.01
N PHE A 851 -14.68 -14.72 12.67
CA PHE A 851 -15.06 -13.54 13.44
C PHE A 851 -15.94 -12.55 12.65
N THR A 852 -15.64 -12.34 11.37
CA THR A 852 -16.44 -11.53 10.44
C THR A 852 -17.92 -11.94 10.44
N VAL A 853 -18.22 -13.24 10.40
CA VAL A 853 -19.59 -13.79 10.47
C VAL A 853 -20.22 -13.62 11.84
N ARG A 854 -19.46 -13.86 12.92
CA ARG A 854 -19.95 -13.62 14.29
C ARG A 854 -20.38 -12.17 14.48
N SER A 855 -19.57 -11.21 14.03
CA SER A 855 -19.87 -9.77 14.12
C SER A 855 -21.11 -9.36 13.32
N ALA A 856 -21.30 -9.96 12.14
CA ALA A 856 -22.47 -9.73 11.31
C ALA A 856 -23.76 -10.26 11.95
N ALA A 857 -23.69 -11.45 12.54
CA ALA A 857 -24.80 -12.05 13.28
C ALA A 857 -25.13 -11.24 14.56
N GLU A 858 -24.12 -10.75 15.28
CA GLU A 858 -24.26 -9.87 16.45
C GLU A 858 -25.06 -8.61 16.11
N ASP A 859 -24.64 -7.85 15.08
CA ASP A 859 -25.34 -6.63 14.67
C ASP A 859 -26.71 -6.92 14.04
N ALA A 860 -26.86 -8.03 13.30
CA ALA A 860 -28.14 -8.46 12.76
C ALA A 860 -29.16 -8.75 13.87
N LEU A 861 -28.78 -9.53 14.90
CA LEU A 861 -29.63 -9.85 16.05
C LEU A 861 -30.01 -8.58 16.82
N GLY A 862 -29.06 -7.68 17.03
CA GLY A 862 -29.31 -6.39 17.69
C GLY A 862 -30.26 -5.45 16.91
N LYS A 863 -30.65 -5.75 15.66
CA LYS A 863 -31.66 -4.98 14.91
C LYS A 863 -33.09 -5.47 15.14
N TYR A 864 -33.28 -6.69 15.64
CA TYR A 864 -34.63 -7.26 15.85
C TYR A 864 -35.41 -6.52 16.94
N GLY A 865 -34.73 -6.00 17.96
CA GLY A 865 -35.39 -5.45 19.14
C GLY A 865 -35.87 -6.55 20.07
N ARG A 866 -36.93 -6.26 20.83
CA ARG A 866 -37.58 -7.15 21.80
C ARG A 866 -37.75 -8.62 21.37
N PRO A 867 -38.16 -8.98 20.12
CA PRO A 867 -38.34 -10.38 19.72
C PRO A 867 -37.10 -11.28 19.82
N ALA A 868 -35.89 -10.71 19.78
CA ALA A 868 -34.65 -11.50 19.89
C ALA A 868 -34.29 -11.89 21.34
N LEU A 869 -34.85 -11.22 22.35
CA LEU A 869 -34.46 -11.40 23.76
C LEU A 869 -34.74 -12.81 24.29
N GLU A 870 -35.97 -13.32 24.11
CA GLU A 870 -36.33 -14.66 24.61
C GLU A 870 -35.55 -15.79 23.90
N PRO A 871 -35.41 -15.80 22.56
CA PRO A 871 -34.53 -16.76 21.87
C PRO A 871 -33.06 -16.70 22.31
N LEU A 872 -32.52 -15.50 22.55
CA LEU A 872 -31.15 -15.33 23.04
C LEU A 872 -30.99 -15.86 24.47
N LEU A 873 -31.89 -15.50 25.40
CA LEU A 873 -31.91 -16.00 26.77
C LEU A 873 -31.99 -17.53 26.81
N ALA A 874 -32.85 -18.13 25.99
CA ALA A 874 -32.95 -19.59 25.88
C ALA A 874 -31.66 -20.25 25.37
N ALA A 875 -30.89 -19.57 24.50
CA ALA A 875 -29.66 -20.09 23.93
C ALA A 875 -28.43 -19.97 24.84
N LEU A 876 -28.44 -19.10 25.86
CA LEU A 876 -27.27 -18.85 26.75
C LEU A 876 -26.73 -20.11 27.44
N ALA A 877 -27.60 -21.08 27.73
CA ALA A 877 -27.20 -22.34 28.37
C ALA A 877 -26.39 -23.27 27.43
N GLU A 878 -26.56 -23.13 26.11
CA GLU A 878 -25.92 -23.96 25.09
C GLU A 878 -24.77 -23.23 24.36
N GLN A 879 -24.39 -22.05 24.83
CA GLN A 879 -23.32 -21.24 24.26
C GLN A 879 -22.05 -21.31 25.12
N GLN A 880 -20.92 -21.21 24.43
CA GLN A 880 -19.58 -21.14 25.00
C GLN A 880 -18.88 -19.90 24.42
N PRO A 881 -17.82 -19.36 25.05
CA PRO A 881 -17.01 -18.31 24.44
C PRO A 881 -16.44 -18.76 23.07
N PRO A 882 -16.35 -17.86 22.07
CA PRO A 882 -16.74 -16.46 22.09
C PRO A 882 -18.26 -16.21 21.89
N ALA A 883 -19.01 -17.17 21.34
CA ALA A 883 -20.45 -17.02 21.02
C ALA A 883 -21.30 -16.49 22.19
N LEU A 884 -20.99 -16.92 23.41
CA LEU A 884 -21.63 -16.45 24.63
C LEU A 884 -21.48 -14.93 24.82
N GLY A 885 -20.26 -14.38 24.72
CA GLY A 885 -20.00 -12.95 24.91
C GLY A 885 -20.72 -12.07 23.89
N HIS A 886 -20.77 -12.50 22.63
CA HIS A 886 -21.56 -11.84 21.59
C HIS A 886 -23.06 -11.79 21.97
N SER A 887 -23.64 -12.88 22.48
CA SER A 887 -25.04 -12.86 22.94
C SER A 887 -25.27 -11.95 24.15
N LEU A 888 -24.36 -11.92 25.12
CA LEU A 888 -24.47 -11.03 26.30
C LEU A 888 -24.48 -9.56 25.85
N ARG A 889 -23.60 -9.18 24.91
CA ARG A 889 -23.55 -7.83 24.35
C ARG A 889 -24.84 -7.46 23.59
N VAL A 890 -25.39 -8.38 22.79
CA VAL A 890 -26.70 -8.17 22.12
C VAL A 890 -27.83 -8.04 23.15
N LEU A 891 -27.89 -8.91 24.16
CA LEU A 891 -28.91 -8.85 25.22
C LEU A 891 -28.87 -7.52 25.97
N GLY A 892 -27.68 -7.05 26.39
CA GLY A 892 -27.51 -5.75 27.03
C GLY A 892 -27.97 -4.58 26.14
N ARG A 893 -27.51 -4.54 24.88
CA ARG A 893 -27.91 -3.53 23.89
C ARG A 893 -29.43 -3.50 23.66
N LEU A 894 -30.07 -4.68 23.61
CA LEU A 894 -31.51 -4.80 23.41
C LEU A 894 -32.31 -4.41 24.65
N ALA A 895 -31.89 -4.84 25.85
CA ALA A 895 -32.55 -4.50 27.11
C ALA A 895 -32.44 -3.00 27.44
N ALA A 896 -31.28 -2.39 27.20
CA ALA A 896 -31.05 -0.95 27.36
C ALA A 896 -31.91 -0.07 26.44
N ALA A 897 -32.47 -0.66 25.37
CA ALA A 897 -33.36 0.01 24.42
C ALA A 897 -34.86 -0.24 24.70
N LEU A 898 -35.22 -0.93 25.78
CA LEU A 898 -36.61 -1.10 26.21
C LEU A 898 -37.03 0.06 27.12
N ASP A 899 -38.14 0.70 26.80
CA ASP A 899 -38.69 1.87 27.49
C ASP A 899 -40.05 1.60 28.19
N SER A 900 -40.60 0.39 28.04
CA SER A 900 -41.89 0.00 28.58
C SER A 900 -41.81 -0.61 29.99
N ALA A 901 -42.74 -0.21 30.86
CA ALA A 901 -42.93 -0.83 32.17
C ALA A 901 -43.29 -2.34 32.09
N ASP A 902 -43.89 -2.78 30.97
CA ASP A 902 -44.23 -4.19 30.73
C ASP A 902 -42.97 -5.06 30.51
N ASP A 903 -41.83 -4.44 30.19
CA ASP A 903 -40.56 -5.12 29.93
C ASP A 903 -39.64 -5.21 31.14
N ALA A 904 -40.00 -4.60 32.27
CA ALA A 904 -39.19 -4.61 33.49
C ALA A 904 -38.82 -6.03 33.96
N GLY A 905 -39.74 -7.00 33.86
CA GLY A 905 -39.47 -8.40 34.21
C GLY A 905 -38.55 -9.13 33.21
N LEU A 906 -38.46 -8.66 31.96
CA LEU A 906 -37.54 -9.18 30.96
C LEU A 906 -36.15 -8.55 31.13
N CYS A 907 -36.08 -7.24 31.38
CA CYS A 907 -34.84 -6.55 31.75
C CYS A 907 -34.20 -7.14 33.01
N ALA A 908 -35.00 -7.43 34.05
CA ALA A 908 -34.51 -8.09 35.27
C ALA A 908 -33.87 -9.46 34.96
N ARG A 909 -34.53 -10.30 34.15
CA ARG A 909 -33.96 -11.60 33.72
C ARG A 909 -32.68 -11.46 32.90
N VAL A 910 -32.60 -10.44 32.03
CA VAL A 910 -31.36 -10.13 31.30
C VAL A 910 -30.27 -9.70 32.27
N ALA A 911 -30.55 -8.79 33.21
CA ALA A 911 -29.59 -8.33 34.20
C ALA A 911 -29.11 -9.46 35.13
N ASP A 912 -30.01 -10.37 35.56
CA ASP A 912 -29.65 -11.57 36.34
C ASP A 912 -28.67 -12.48 35.58
N GLU A 913 -28.93 -12.76 34.30
CA GLU A 913 -28.04 -13.58 33.45
C GLU A 913 -26.71 -12.88 33.21
N LEU A 914 -26.71 -11.58 32.88
CA LEU A 914 -25.47 -10.81 32.71
C LEU A 914 -24.65 -10.80 34.01
N ALA A 915 -25.30 -10.52 35.15
CA ALA A 915 -24.68 -10.53 36.47
C ALA A 915 -24.08 -11.90 36.81
N ALA A 916 -24.75 -13.00 36.47
CA ALA A 916 -24.23 -14.36 36.63
C ALA A 916 -22.97 -14.65 35.79
N ARG A 917 -22.67 -13.84 34.76
CA ARG A 917 -21.47 -13.97 33.92
C ARG A 917 -20.32 -13.03 34.30
N LEU A 918 -20.50 -12.15 35.28
CA LEU A 918 -19.38 -11.42 35.90
C LEU A 918 -18.36 -12.38 36.51
N ASP A 919 -18.80 -13.53 37.04
CA ASP A 919 -17.93 -14.53 37.66
C ASP A 919 -17.43 -15.60 36.66
N ALA A 920 -17.56 -15.36 35.35
CA ALA A 920 -17.12 -16.29 34.31
C ALA A 920 -15.59 -16.40 34.23
N LYS A 921 -15.08 -17.61 33.98
CA LYS A 921 -13.63 -17.86 33.90
C LYS A 921 -12.94 -17.08 32.77
N GLU A 922 -13.61 -16.90 31.64
CA GLU A 922 -13.04 -16.29 30.43
C GLU A 922 -13.23 -14.75 30.40
N PRO A 923 -12.15 -13.94 30.30
CA PRO A 923 -12.21 -12.47 30.43
C PRO A 923 -13.20 -11.77 29.50
N PHE A 924 -13.27 -12.14 28.22
CA PHE A 924 -14.25 -11.61 27.27
C PHE A 924 -15.70 -11.73 27.76
N THR A 925 -16.02 -12.82 28.46
CA THR A 925 -17.37 -13.05 29.00
C THR A 925 -17.66 -12.14 30.19
N ARG A 926 -16.66 -11.88 31.05
CA ARG A 926 -16.79 -10.90 32.15
C ARG A 926 -16.88 -9.47 31.62
N LEU A 927 -16.05 -9.12 30.64
CA LEU A 927 -16.03 -7.81 29.99
C LEU A 927 -17.40 -7.48 29.38
N THR A 928 -17.89 -8.35 28.49
CA THR A 928 -19.19 -8.16 27.84
C THR A 928 -20.35 -8.14 28.83
N ALA A 929 -20.28 -8.91 29.92
CA ALA A 929 -21.23 -8.82 31.03
C ALA A 929 -21.21 -7.46 31.74
N ALA A 930 -20.02 -6.94 32.09
CA ALA A 930 -19.87 -5.64 32.74
C ALA A 930 -20.34 -4.48 31.85
N GLU A 931 -19.94 -4.46 30.58
CA GLU A 931 -20.39 -3.46 29.59
C GLU A 931 -21.91 -3.50 29.38
N ALA A 932 -22.49 -4.69 29.27
CA ALA A 932 -23.92 -4.91 29.07
C ALA A 932 -24.78 -4.55 30.30
N LEU A 933 -24.21 -4.62 31.50
CA LEU A 933 -24.88 -4.24 32.76
C LEU A 933 -24.92 -2.72 32.99
N ALA A 934 -23.97 -1.96 32.45
CA ALA A 934 -23.86 -0.52 32.69
C ALA A 934 -25.17 0.29 32.52
N PRO A 935 -26.00 0.08 31.47
CA PRO A 935 -27.29 0.78 31.32
C PRO A 935 -28.44 0.17 32.16
N LEU A 936 -28.21 -0.92 32.90
CA LEU A 936 -29.22 -1.67 33.66
C LEU A 936 -28.97 -1.63 35.18
N LEU A 937 -27.99 -0.85 35.66
CA LEU A 937 -27.57 -0.87 37.06
C LEU A 937 -28.66 -0.36 38.03
N ASP A 938 -29.01 -1.21 39.00
CA ASP A 938 -29.64 -0.82 40.26
C ASP A 938 -28.62 -0.91 41.42
N ASP A 939 -29.03 -0.58 42.65
CA ASP A 939 -28.17 -0.63 43.84
C ASP A 939 -27.54 -2.03 44.07
N THR A 940 -28.25 -3.11 43.71
CA THR A 940 -27.81 -4.50 43.92
C THR A 940 -26.76 -4.88 42.87
N LEU A 941 -27.02 -4.55 41.60
CA LEU A 941 -26.11 -4.79 40.48
C LEU A 941 -24.86 -3.91 40.61
N ARG A 942 -24.99 -2.66 41.05
CA ARG A 942 -23.88 -1.75 41.36
C ARG A 942 -22.99 -2.33 42.46
N ALA A 943 -23.57 -2.87 43.54
CA ALA A 943 -22.83 -3.55 44.60
C ALA A 943 -22.11 -4.83 44.11
N ARG A 944 -22.75 -5.64 43.24
CA ARG A 944 -22.11 -6.83 42.66
C ARG A 944 -20.97 -6.48 41.70
N LEU A 945 -21.14 -5.44 40.88
CA LEU A 945 -20.11 -4.98 39.96
C LEU A 945 -18.92 -4.36 40.69
N ALA A 946 -19.16 -3.63 41.78
CA ALA A 946 -18.10 -3.15 42.68
C ALA A 946 -17.36 -4.30 43.39
N ALA A 947 -18.06 -5.37 43.77
CA ALA A 947 -17.41 -6.57 44.30
C ALA A 947 -16.54 -7.28 43.24
N ARG A 948 -16.97 -7.31 41.98
CA ARG A 948 -16.15 -7.84 40.87
C ARG A 948 -14.92 -6.96 40.61
N LEU A 949 -15.07 -5.64 40.60
CA LEU A 949 -13.96 -4.68 40.46
C LEU A 949 -12.84 -4.94 41.49
N ALA A 950 -13.19 -5.30 42.72
CA ALA A 950 -12.23 -5.56 43.80
C ALA A 950 -11.47 -6.90 43.72
N ASP A 951 -11.92 -7.83 42.85
CA ASP A 951 -11.35 -9.19 42.68
C ASP A 951 -10.94 -9.47 41.22
N GLU A 952 -10.92 -8.44 40.37
CA GLU A 952 -10.56 -8.56 38.96
C GLU A 952 -9.08 -8.25 38.72
N ALA A 953 -8.45 -9.03 37.85
CA ALA A 953 -7.04 -8.89 37.49
C ALA A 953 -6.82 -8.62 35.99
N ASN A 954 -7.85 -8.74 35.15
CA ASN A 954 -7.75 -8.38 33.73
C ASN A 954 -8.03 -6.86 33.54
N PRO A 955 -7.12 -6.10 32.91
CA PRO A 955 -7.21 -4.64 32.83
C PRO A 955 -8.46 -4.16 32.07
N PHE A 956 -8.82 -4.81 30.96
CA PHE A 956 -10.02 -4.46 30.20
C PHE A 956 -11.30 -4.64 31.01
N VAL A 957 -11.41 -5.75 31.78
CA VAL A 957 -12.57 -5.99 32.65
C VAL A 957 -12.60 -4.98 33.81
N LEU A 958 -11.46 -4.64 34.40
CA LEU A 958 -11.34 -3.58 35.42
C LEU A 958 -11.85 -2.24 34.88
N ALA A 959 -11.36 -1.81 33.72
CA ALA A 959 -11.75 -0.55 33.09
C ALA A 959 -13.25 -0.52 32.73
N ALA A 960 -13.81 -1.60 32.21
CA ALA A 960 -15.26 -1.69 31.96
C ALA A 960 -16.09 -1.60 33.26
N CYS A 961 -15.66 -2.26 34.34
CA CYS A 961 -16.28 -2.12 35.65
C CYS A 961 -16.22 -0.67 36.16
N ARG A 962 -15.05 0.00 36.10
CA ARG A 962 -14.89 1.42 36.45
C ARG A 962 -15.84 2.31 35.65
N ARG A 963 -15.83 2.18 34.32
CA ARG A 963 -16.64 2.95 33.35
C ARG A 963 -18.15 2.75 33.53
N ALA A 964 -18.57 1.55 33.93
CA ALA A 964 -19.96 1.24 34.22
C ALA A 964 -20.42 1.85 35.56
N LEU A 965 -19.55 1.84 36.58
CA LEU A 965 -19.82 2.41 37.89
C LEU A 965 -19.75 3.95 37.94
N SER A 966 -19.04 4.59 37.01
CA SER A 966 -18.91 6.04 36.88
C SER A 966 -20.04 6.71 36.09
N ARG A 967 -21.03 5.94 35.59
CA ARG A 967 -22.25 6.48 34.99
C ARG A 967 -23.29 6.75 36.08
N ASP A 968 -23.51 8.03 36.35
CA ASP A 968 -24.62 8.57 37.14
C ASP A 968 -25.48 9.53 36.28
#